data_AF-A0A9C9SP70-F1
#
_entry.id   AF-A0A9C9SP70-F1
#
_cell.length_a   1.000
_cell.length_b   1.000
_cell.length_c   1.000
_cell.angle_alpha   90.00
_cell.angle_beta   90.00
_cell.angle_gamma   90.00
#
_symmetry.space_group_name_H-M   'P 1'
#
loop_
_entity.id
_entity.type
_entity.pdbx_description
1 polymer ?
#
loop_
_entity_poly.entity_id
_entity_poly.type
_entity_poly.pdbx_seq_one_letter_code
_entity_poly.pdbx_strand_id
1 'polypeptide(L)'
;MNRIAKFIIRYRLIIGVLILIITLFLGFEATKIKINPDIVSYFPKSDPVVKTFNTVGSHFGGNQIAMIAINSPNLFTPRIIKKMVAITDSLSNMEGISSVIDMVNTIDITSENGDITIKKLIDEDNIPITRAAIDSLKNRLRTNKMYIGTVISKDLGTAMILCKISNNSDEMEVVNSIKLLLKRNFSEAKIYTGGIPFLLFAISKSILHDIKLLVPILALVMILILLLSYRSLRGVVLPLASVTISIIWTIGIMVLAGKEFTILSDIIPVLLLAVGSAYSIHILSKFEELKTSDISNREKAEKALSNVLLPVFLAAVTTMIGFISFLFGSFFTMIREFGIFSSLGVLFAFVVSVLIVPICLSYLPDKTKHSNSESDSRLSHYLMSANETILRHGKVGLIFTSVVIVIAIIGTFFIQRKVSYTDYFGKNSEIKRSEILISKEFGGSSMLQILVEGNPKDPKVLKEIYDFENYLKEINNVNNTNSIADIIVRMNKIVSGNEVIPSSTMKINNLWFLLEGEEMINNMVDLNNNEALIQASLDSDLSLKKTKVIVAKIEEYIKKHSNESVKFHLTGMPLINIKLDASIVKSQIFSLIIAFVSILIIMILLTRSFVGGLIGIVPVAFTLILIFGVMGLINIPLDIATALVGSISMGIGIDYSIHFIERFRKEIAKTDKKTALKATLNTTGKAIFINMLVVISGFCVLVFANLVPLRRFGILISITMIGSAFGATVILSSILVSIKKNIFKKEVADE
;
A
#
# COMPACT_ATOMS: atom_id res chain seq x y z
N MET A 1 28.24 26.81 -12.51
CA MET A 1 28.53 25.36 -12.61
C MET A 1 30.01 25.07 -12.42
N ASN A 2 30.93 25.64 -13.23
CA ASN A 2 32.38 25.45 -13.08
C ASN A 2 32.92 25.70 -11.66
N ARG A 3 32.46 26.75 -10.96
CA ARG A 3 32.86 27.03 -9.57
C ARG A 3 32.50 25.90 -8.59
N ILE A 4 31.32 25.28 -8.76
CA ILE A 4 30.84 24.18 -7.93
C ILE A 4 31.69 22.93 -8.17
N ALA A 5 31.95 22.61 -9.44
CA ALA A 5 32.79 21.46 -9.81
C ALA A 5 34.22 21.60 -9.28
N LYS A 6 34.83 22.80 -9.42
CA LYS A 6 36.14 23.13 -8.84
C LYS A 6 36.17 22.94 -7.33
N PHE A 7 35.13 23.41 -6.64
CA PHE A 7 35.03 23.31 -5.18
C PHE A 7 34.99 21.84 -4.71
N ILE A 8 34.13 21.02 -5.32
CA ILE A 8 33.97 19.60 -4.97
C ILE A 8 35.30 18.85 -5.15
N ILE A 9 35.95 19.07 -6.30
CA ILE A 9 37.23 18.42 -6.61
C ILE A 9 38.37 18.93 -5.72
N ARG A 10 38.33 20.21 -5.30
CA ARG A 10 39.31 20.79 -4.36
C ARG A 10 39.25 20.16 -2.97
N TYR A 11 38.05 19.95 -2.43
CA TYR A 11 37.84 19.42 -1.07
C TYR A 11 37.43 17.94 -1.03
N ARG A 12 37.74 17.18 -2.09
CA ARG A 12 37.30 15.80 -2.31
C ARG A 12 37.52 14.83 -1.13
N LEU A 13 38.63 14.94 -0.39
CA LEU A 13 38.89 14.09 0.78
C LEU A 13 37.94 14.42 1.94
N ILE A 14 37.80 15.71 2.27
CA ILE A 14 36.94 16.18 3.36
C ILE A 14 35.49 15.81 3.07
N ILE A 15 35.04 16.04 1.83
CA ILE A 15 33.67 15.69 1.40
C ILE A 15 33.45 14.17 1.49
N GLY A 16 34.40 13.36 1.02
CA GLY A 16 34.30 11.89 1.09
C GLY A 16 34.20 11.37 2.53
N VAL A 17 35.02 11.89 3.44
CA VAL A 17 34.99 11.52 4.87
C VAL A 17 33.67 11.94 5.52
N LEU A 18 33.18 13.15 5.24
CA LEU A 18 31.91 13.63 5.77
C LEU A 18 30.74 12.74 5.32
N ILE A 19 30.70 12.38 4.03
CA ILE A 19 29.67 11.48 3.50
C ILE A 19 29.73 10.12 4.19
N LEU A 20 30.93 9.57 4.42
CA LEU A 20 31.09 8.29 5.11
C LEU A 20 30.56 8.37 6.56
N ILE A 21 30.90 9.43 7.31
CA ILE A 21 30.41 9.64 8.68
C ILE A 21 28.88 9.74 8.71
N ILE A 22 28.28 10.55 7.83
CA ILE A 22 26.82 10.71 7.75
C ILE A 22 26.17 9.36 7.40
N THR A 23 26.78 8.60 6.50
CA THR A 23 26.26 7.29 6.07
C THR A 23 26.31 6.27 7.20
N LEU A 24 27.39 6.23 7.99
CA LEU A 24 27.49 5.35 9.15
C LEU A 24 26.47 5.71 10.23
N PHE A 25 26.30 7.01 10.52
CA PHE A 25 25.31 7.49 11.48
C PHE A 25 23.87 7.17 11.05
N LEU A 26 23.48 7.55 9.83
CA LEU A 26 22.14 7.27 9.30
C LEU A 26 21.91 5.77 9.08
N GLY A 27 22.95 5.01 8.76
CA GLY A 27 22.91 3.55 8.68
C GLY A 27 22.61 2.90 10.02
N PHE A 28 23.21 3.40 11.11
CA PHE A 28 22.89 2.97 12.46
C PHE A 28 21.43 3.28 12.82
N GLU A 29 20.95 4.50 12.54
CA GLU A 29 19.54 4.85 12.80
C GLU A 29 18.57 4.03 11.94
N ALA A 30 18.92 3.73 10.69
CA ALA A 30 18.10 2.89 9.82
C ALA A 30 17.88 1.47 10.38
N THR A 31 18.75 0.96 11.26
CA THR A 31 18.55 -0.36 11.90
C THR A 31 17.40 -0.37 12.92
N LYS A 32 16.98 0.80 13.42
CA LYS A 32 15.91 0.95 14.42
C LYS A 32 14.52 1.10 13.80
N ILE A 33 14.38 0.76 12.52
CA ILE A 33 13.15 0.92 11.76
C ILE A 33 12.00 0.11 12.37
N LYS A 34 10.85 0.77 12.55
CA LYS A 34 9.59 0.13 12.94
C LYS A 34 8.69 -0.01 11.73
N ILE A 35 7.89 -1.07 11.67
CA ILE A 35 6.94 -1.31 10.58
C ILE A 35 5.53 -1.09 11.12
N ASN A 36 4.73 -0.32 10.39
CA ASN A 36 3.32 -0.14 10.68
C ASN A 36 2.48 -0.57 9.46
N PRO A 37 1.84 -1.75 9.53
CA PRO A 37 1.01 -2.31 8.46
C PRO A 37 -0.43 -1.75 8.44
N ASP A 38 -0.87 -1.02 9.48
CA ASP A 38 -2.26 -0.62 9.65
C ASP A 38 -2.59 0.62 8.81
N ILE A 39 -3.46 0.44 7.82
CA ILE A 39 -3.91 1.51 6.93
C ILE A 39 -4.78 2.52 7.68
N VAL A 40 -5.50 2.09 8.72
CA VAL A 40 -6.44 2.96 9.47
C VAL A 40 -5.69 4.05 10.23
N SER A 41 -4.53 3.71 10.79
CA SER A 41 -3.64 4.65 11.47
C SER A 41 -3.20 5.86 10.63
N TYR A 42 -3.27 5.77 9.29
CA TYR A 42 -2.85 6.83 8.37
C TYR A 42 -3.96 7.80 7.94
N PHE A 43 -5.15 7.64 8.46
CA PHE A 43 -6.16 8.67 8.35
C PHE A 43 -5.79 9.90 9.22
N PRO A 44 -6.24 11.10 8.85
CA PRO A 44 -6.22 12.24 9.76
C PRO A 44 -6.99 11.92 11.04
N LYS A 45 -6.36 12.10 12.20
CA LYS A 45 -6.98 11.85 13.54
C LYS A 45 -8.27 12.65 13.79
N SER A 46 -8.48 13.72 13.02
CA SER A 46 -9.69 14.54 13.10
C SER A 46 -10.89 13.97 12.33
N ASP A 47 -10.71 12.94 11.49
CA ASP A 47 -11.79 12.40 10.66
C ASP A 47 -12.87 11.74 11.53
N PRO A 48 -14.16 12.08 11.35
CA PRO A 48 -15.26 11.55 12.17
C PRO A 48 -15.36 10.03 12.16
N VAL A 49 -15.11 9.38 11.01
CA VAL A 49 -15.22 7.91 10.90
C VAL A 49 -14.18 7.23 11.78
N VAL A 50 -12.96 7.79 11.82
CA VAL A 50 -11.86 7.28 12.64
C VAL A 50 -12.09 7.57 14.11
N LYS A 51 -12.64 8.74 14.45
CA LYS A 51 -13.01 9.05 15.84
C LYS A 51 -14.02 8.05 16.38
N THR A 52 -15.14 7.84 15.69
CA THR A 52 -16.16 6.87 16.12
C THR A 52 -15.60 5.46 16.18
N PHE A 53 -14.80 5.04 15.19
CA PHE A 53 -14.09 3.75 15.23
C PHE A 53 -13.23 3.63 16.49
N ASN A 54 -12.35 4.60 16.76
CA ASN A 54 -11.47 4.57 17.92
C ASN A 54 -12.22 4.63 19.26
N THR A 55 -13.31 5.42 19.34
CA THR A 55 -14.17 5.50 20.53
C THR A 55 -14.77 4.13 20.86
N VAL A 56 -15.32 3.43 19.86
CA VAL A 56 -15.84 2.08 20.06
C VAL A 56 -14.74 1.13 20.54
N GLY A 57 -13.54 1.23 19.95
CA GLY A 57 -12.41 0.42 20.39
C GLY A 57 -11.98 0.71 21.83
N SER A 58 -12.04 1.96 22.29
CA SER A 58 -11.69 2.30 23.67
C SER A 58 -12.76 1.91 24.68
N HIS A 59 -14.05 2.09 24.36
CA HIS A 59 -15.15 1.89 25.31
C HIS A 59 -15.55 0.42 25.45
N PHE A 60 -15.42 -0.36 24.37
CA PHE A 60 -15.91 -1.73 24.32
C PHE A 60 -14.79 -2.77 24.22
N GLY A 61 -13.55 -2.46 24.65
CA GLY A 61 -12.47 -3.47 24.75
C GLY A 61 -11.76 -3.83 23.44
N GLY A 62 -11.78 -2.96 22.41
CA GLY A 62 -10.98 -3.09 21.19
C GLY A 62 -11.79 -3.12 19.88
N ASN A 63 -11.14 -2.83 18.75
CA ASN A 63 -11.77 -2.91 17.42
C ASN A 63 -11.36 -4.13 16.61
N GLN A 64 -10.28 -4.79 17.03
CA GLN A 64 -9.64 -5.83 16.25
C GLN A 64 -9.91 -7.18 16.88
N ILE A 65 -10.36 -8.12 16.04
CA ILE A 65 -10.66 -9.48 16.45
C ILE A 65 -9.76 -10.41 15.65
N ALA A 66 -8.93 -11.16 16.36
CA ALA A 66 -8.18 -12.27 15.82
C ALA A 66 -9.09 -13.49 15.81
N MET A 67 -9.25 -14.11 14.64
CA MET A 67 -10.14 -15.26 14.43
C MET A 67 -9.31 -16.52 14.25
N ILE A 68 -9.64 -17.57 14.98
CA ILE A 68 -8.93 -18.85 14.96
C ILE A 68 -9.96 -19.96 14.78
N ALA A 69 -9.98 -20.58 13.59
CA ALA A 69 -10.83 -21.71 13.29
C ALA A 69 -10.03 -23.02 13.39
N ILE A 70 -10.44 -23.90 14.30
CA ILE A 70 -9.83 -25.20 14.55
C ILE A 70 -10.73 -26.27 13.94
N ASN A 71 -10.29 -26.83 12.82
CA ASN A 71 -11.00 -27.91 12.13
C ASN A 71 -10.44 -29.27 12.57
N SER A 72 -11.32 -30.11 13.13
CA SER A 72 -10.97 -31.46 13.57
C SER A 72 -12.16 -32.41 13.45
N PRO A 73 -12.00 -33.60 12.83
CA PRO A 73 -13.07 -34.60 12.76
C PRO A 73 -13.47 -35.13 14.16
N ASN A 74 -12.61 -34.94 15.17
CA ASN A 74 -12.79 -35.44 16.53
C ASN A 74 -12.99 -34.30 17.56
N LEU A 75 -13.53 -33.16 17.11
CA LEU A 75 -13.66 -31.94 17.92
C LEU A 75 -14.31 -32.16 19.30
N PHE A 76 -15.30 -33.06 19.38
CA PHE A 76 -16.03 -33.38 20.61
C PHE A 76 -15.42 -34.51 21.44
N THR A 77 -14.18 -34.90 21.19
CA THR A 77 -13.50 -35.85 22.07
C THR A 77 -13.07 -35.15 23.36
N PRO A 78 -13.15 -35.81 24.53
CA PRO A 78 -12.74 -35.20 25.81
C PRO A 78 -11.31 -34.65 25.78
N ARG A 79 -10.40 -35.30 25.04
CA ARG A 79 -9.02 -34.84 24.83
C ARG A 79 -8.96 -33.47 24.13
N ILE A 80 -9.78 -33.24 23.10
CA ILE A 80 -9.80 -31.96 22.37
C ILE A 80 -10.54 -30.88 23.16
N ILE A 81 -11.66 -31.22 23.81
CA ILE A 81 -12.39 -30.27 24.66
C ILE A 81 -11.49 -29.78 25.80
N LYS A 82 -10.77 -30.67 26.47
CA LYS A 82 -9.80 -30.28 27.52
C LYS A 82 -8.69 -29.36 26.99
N LYS A 83 -8.25 -29.58 25.74
CA LYS A 83 -7.28 -28.69 25.09
C LYS A 83 -7.89 -27.33 24.75
N MET A 84 -9.16 -27.28 24.33
CA MET A 84 -9.88 -26.03 24.08
C MET A 84 -9.93 -25.21 25.36
N VAL A 85 -10.43 -25.79 26.47
CA VAL A 85 -10.47 -25.16 27.80
C VAL A 85 -9.11 -24.55 28.18
N ALA A 86 -8.04 -25.36 28.15
CA ALA A 86 -6.70 -24.88 28.50
C ALA A 86 -6.19 -23.74 27.59
N ILE A 87 -6.58 -23.72 26.31
CA ILE A 87 -6.24 -22.62 25.41
C ILE A 87 -7.06 -21.38 25.74
N THR A 88 -8.36 -21.53 25.95
CA THR A 88 -9.26 -20.44 26.33
C THR A 88 -8.71 -19.72 27.56
N ASP A 89 -8.36 -20.44 28.62
CA ASP A 89 -7.82 -19.84 29.85
C ASP A 89 -6.47 -19.15 29.62
N SER A 90 -5.61 -19.77 28.80
CA SER A 90 -4.30 -19.18 28.49
C SER A 90 -4.43 -17.92 27.64
N LEU A 91 -5.44 -17.84 26.77
CA LEU A 91 -5.73 -16.67 25.94
C LEU A 91 -6.42 -15.56 26.75
N SER A 92 -7.38 -15.90 27.61
CA SER A 92 -8.06 -14.92 28.47
C SER A 92 -7.10 -14.24 29.44
N ASN A 93 -6.08 -14.95 29.92
CA ASN A 93 -5.03 -14.39 30.79
C ASN A 93 -3.85 -13.77 30.04
N MET A 94 -3.86 -13.75 28.70
CA MET A 94 -2.75 -13.22 27.91
C MET A 94 -2.77 -11.69 27.90
N GLU A 95 -1.64 -11.07 28.24
CA GLU A 95 -1.50 -9.62 28.14
C GLU A 95 -1.76 -9.15 26.69
N GLY A 96 -2.62 -8.13 26.56
CA GLY A 96 -3.03 -7.57 25.28
C GLY A 96 -4.32 -8.17 24.69
N ILE A 97 -4.84 -9.27 25.22
CA ILE A 97 -6.17 -9.79 24.89
C ILE A 97 -7.18 -9.22 25.89
N SER A 98 -8.25 -8.59 25.41
CA SER A 98 -9.30 -8.03 26.26
C SER A 98 -10.42 -9.01 26.57
N SER A 99 -10.68 -9.94 25.66
CA SER A 99 -11.71 -10.97 25.82
C SER A 99 -11.54 -12.09 24.80
N VAL A 100 -12.01 -13.28 25.17
CA VAL A 100 -12.01 -14.48 24.32
C VAL A 100 -13.44 -15.01 24.23
N ILE A 101 -13.94 -15.18 23.01
CA ILE A 101 -15.26 -15.78 22.75
C ILE A 101 -15.05 -17.06 21.95
N ASP A 102 -15.46 -18.19 22.52
CA ASP A 102 -15.43 -19.51 21.88
C ASP A 102 -16.50 -20.43 22.48
N MET A 103 -16.52 -21.71 22.09
CA MET A 103 -17.51 -22.67 22.59
C MET A 103 -17.36 -23.02 24.09
N VAL A 104 -16.28 -22.58 24.75
CA VAL A 104 -16.02 -22.77 26.18
C VAL A 104 -16.46 -21.53 26.94
N ASN A 105 -15.91 -20.36 26.60
CA ASN A 105 -16.14 -19.07 27.24
C ASN A 105 -17.27 -18.26 26.58
N THR A 106 -18.39 -18.94 26.28
CA THR A 106 -19.63 -18.27 25.87
C THR A 106 -20.71 -18.48 26.93
N ILE A 107 -21.49 -17.43 27.17
CA ILE A 107 -22.60 -17.43 28.10
C ILE A 107 -23.68 -18.44 27.67
N ASP A 108 -24.14 -19.20 28.65
CA ASP A 108 -25.19 -20.18 28.55
C ASP A 108 -26.25 -19.86 29.60
N ILE A 109 -27.46 -19.57 29.12
CA ILE A 109 -28.58 -19.11 29.93
C ILE A 109 -29.57 -20.25 30.02
N THR A 110 -29.70 -20.81 31.22
CA THR A 110 -30.60 -21.92 31.51
C THR A 110 -31.61 -21.54 32.59
N SER A 111 -32.71 -22.29 32.68
CA SER A 111 -33.57 -22.26 33.86
C SER A 111 -33.49 -23.60 34.55
N GLU A 112 -33.15 -23.57 35.84
CA GLU A 112 -33.15 -24.73 36.73
C GLU A 112 -34.14 -24.42 37.87
N ASN A 113 -35.18 -25.24 38.03
CA ASN A 113 -36.22 -25.10 39.05
C ASN A 113 -36.97 -23.75 39.07
N GLY A 114 -37.00 -23.02 37.95
CA GLY A 114 -37.66 -21.71 37.84
C GLY A 114 -36.74 -20.51 38.05
N ASP A 115 -35.50 -20.73 38.50
CA ASP A 115 -34.48 -19.69 38.60
C ASP A 115 -33.62 -19.65 37.33
N ILE A 116 -33.22 -18.45 36.89
CA ILE A 116 -32.25 -18.31 35.80
C ILE A 116 -30.86 -18.56 36.36
N THR A 117 -30.11 -19.42 35.67
CA THR A 117 -28.68 -19.59 35.89
C THR A 117 -27.92 -19.16 34.65
N ILE A 118 -26.91 -18.31 34.85
CA ILE A 118 -25.97 -17.88 33.82
C ILE A 118 -24.64 -18.56 34.14
N LYS A 119 -24.15 -19.36 33.19
CA LYS A 119 -22.89 -20.11 33.33
C LYS A 119 -22.17 -20.16 31.99
N LYS A 120 -20.91 -20.62 32.01
CA LYS A 120 -20.19 -20.97 30.77
C LYS A 120 -20.81 -22.20 30.13
N LEU A 121 -20.84 -22.26 28.79
CA LEU A 121 -21.39 -23.39 28.06
C LEU A 121 -20.65 -24.71 28.35
N ILE A 122 -19.34 -24.63 28.56
CA ILE A 122 -18.50 -25.73 29.04
C ILE A 122 -17.75 -25.20 30.26
N ASP A 123 -17.94 -25.89 31.39
CA ASP A 123 -17.28 -25.58 32.65
C ASP A 123 -15.97 -26.38 32.78
N GLU A 124 -14.94 -25.77 33.35
CA GLU A 124 -13.65 -26.42 33.66
C GLU A 124 -13.84 -27.64 34.56
N ASP A 125 -14.78 -27.53 35.50
CA ASP A 125 -15.09 -28.58 36.47
C ASP A 125 -16.02 -29.67 35.92
N ASN A 126 -16.64 -29.46 34.75
CA ASN A 126 -17.65 -30.36 34.19
C ASN A 126 -17.48 -30.59 32.68
N ILE A 127 -16.30 -31.06 32.29
CA ILE A 127 -16.00 -31.43 30.90
C ILE A 127 -16.88 -32.63 30.49
N PRO A 128 -17.60 -32.57 29.36
CA PRO A 128 -18.46 -33.67 28.92
C PRO A 128 -17.63 -34.88 28.47
N ILE A 129 -17.64 -35.94 29.28
CA ILE A 129 -16.87 -37.17 29.04
C ILE A 129 -17.76 -38.31 28.51
N THR A 130 -19.05 -38.32 28.88
CA THR A 130 -19.98 -39.38 28.45
C THR A 130 -20.58 -39.08 27.08
N ARG A 131 -20.93 -40.14 26.34
CA ARG A 131 -21.60 -40.01 25.03
C ARG A 131 -22.89 -39.19 25.12
N ALA A 132 -23.69 -39.41 26.17
CA ALA A 132 -24.91 -38.65 26.41
C ALA A 132 -24.65 -37.16 26.66
N ALA A 133 -23.62 -36.80 27.44
CA ALA A 133 -23.24 -35.41 27.67
C ALA A 133 -22.75 -34.73 26.39
N ILE A 134 -21.96 -35.43 25.58
CA ILE A 134 -21.48 -34.94 24.28
C ILE A 134 -22.64 -34.73 23.30
N ASP A 135 -23.58 -35.68 23.21
CA ASP A 135 -24.73 -35.57 22.32
C ASP A 135 -25.66 -34.43 22.76
N SER A 136 -25.82 -34.22 24.08
CA SER A 136 -26.49 -33.05 24.63
C SER A 136 -25.80 -31.74 24.22
N LEU A 137 -24.47 -31.62 24.43
CA LEU A 137 -23.70 -30.44 24.03
C LEU A 137 -23.85 -30.14 22.53
N LYS A 138 -23.73 -31.17 21.67
CA LYS A 138 -23.94 -31.03 20.22
C LYS A 138 -25.33 -30.52 19.87
N ASN A 139 -26.36 -31.01 20.57
CA ASN A 139 -27.73 -30.56 20.35
C ASN A 139 -27.88 -29.08 20.74
N ARG A 140 -27.34 -28.68 21.90
CA ARG A 140 -27.35 -27.27 22.36
C ARG A 140 -26.64 -26.33 21.39
N LEU A 141 -25.47 -26.75 20.92
CA LEU A 141 -24.69 -26.01 19.91
C LEU A 141 -25.44 -25.85 18.59
N ARG A 142 -26.25 -26.84 18.18
CA ARG A 142 -27.04 -26.78 16.94
C ARG A 142 -28.32 -25.93 17.06
N THR A 143 -29.01 -26.00 18.19
CA THR A 143 -30.33 -25.37 18.35
C THR A 143 -30.22 -23.89 18.67
N ASN A 144 -29.10 -23.46 19.27
CA ASN A 144 -28.90 -22.08 19.68
C ASN A 144 -28.17 -21.26 18.60
N LYS A 145 -28.86 -20.26 18.04
CA LYS A 145 -28.34 -19.32 17.04
C LYS A 145 -27.18 -18.43 17.52
N MET A 146 -26.97 -18.28 18.84
CA MET A 146 -25.77 -17.60 19.36
C MET A 146 -24.51 -18.43 19.14
N TYR A 147 -24.64 -19.75 19.02
CA TYR A 147 -23.49 -20.65 18.92
C TYR A 147 -23.21 -21.03 17.47
N ILE A 148 -24.21 -21.57 16.78
CA ILE A 148 -24.07 -22.07 15.42
C ILE A 148 -23.80 -20.94 14.42
N GLY A 149 -22.68 -21.04 13.70
CA GLY A 149 -22.21 -19.98 12.79
C GLY A 149 -21.42 -18.86 13.47
N THR A 150 -21.25 -18.88 14.80
CA THR A 150 -20.45 -17.88 15.53
C THR A 150 -19.22 -18.52 16.17
N VAL A 151 -19.43 -19.51 17.05
CA VAL A 151 -18.35 -20.23 17.77
C VAL A 151 -18.15 -21.67 17.28
N ILE A 152 -19.09 -22.19 16.49
CA ILE A 152 -19.05 -23.54 15.91
C ILE A 152 -19.65 -23.53 14.50
N SER A 153 -19.04 -24.24 13.55
CA SER A 153 -19.54 -24.36 12.18
C SER A 153 -20.86 -25.15 12.10
N LYS A 154 -21.63 -24.94 11.02
CA LYS A 154 -22.93 -25.60 10.80
C LYS A 154 -22.87 -27.13 10.82
N ASP A 155 -21.77 -27.70 10.37
CA ASP A 155 -21.50 -29.15 10.36
C ASP A 155 -20.92 -29.67 11.69
N LEU A 156 -20.64 -28.78 12.65
CA LEU A 156 -19.93 -29.03 13.90
C LEU A 156 -18.48 -29.55 13.74
N GLY A 157 -17.88 -29.40 12.56
CA GLY A 157 -16.50 -29.84 12.29
C GLY A 157 -15.42 -28.85 12.67
N THR A 158 -15.77 -27.57 12.85
CA THR A 158 -14.84 -26.46 13.07
C THR A 158 -15.29 -25.62 14.26
N ALA A 159 -14.45 -25.49 15.29
CA ALA A 159 -14.64 -24.51 16.38
C ALA A 159 -13.97 -23.18 16.03
N MET A 160 -14.57 -22.08 16.45
CA MET A 160 -14.02 -20.73 16.32
C MET A 160 -13.64 -20.19 17.71
N ILE A 161 -12.46 -19.58 17.77
CA ILE A 161 -12.02 -18.75 18.90
C ILE A 161 -11.83 -17.33 18.37
N LEU A 162 -12.55 -16.38 18.96
CA LEU A 162 -12.45 -14.95 18.67
C LEU A 162 -11.70 -14.29 19.82
N CYS A 163 -10.50 -13.80 19.56
CA CYS A 163 -9.70 -13.06 20.54
C CYS A 163 -9.75 -11.58 20.20
N LYS A 164 -10.32 -10.78 21.09
CA LYS A 164 -10.35 -9.33 20.92
C LYS A 164 -9.05 -8.73 21.45
N ILE A 165 -8.36 -7.97 20.61
CA ILE A 165 -7.07 -7.37 20.94
C ILE A 165 -7.30 -5.96 21.48
N SER A 166 -6.66 -5.66 22.61
CA SER A 166 -6.69 -4.36 23.26
C SER A 166 -5.95 -3.31 22.42
N ASN A 167 -6.51 -2.10 22.31
CA ASN A 167 -5.98 -1.03 21.46
C ASN A 167 -4.54 -0.56 21.81
N ASN A 168 -4.04 -0.83 23.02
CA ASN A 168 -2.71 -0.39 23.46
C ASN A 168 -1.65 -1.49 23.44
N SER A 169 -1.98 -2.67 22.91
CA SER A 169 -1.07 -3.82 22.89
C SER A 169 -0.21 -3.86 21.63
N ASP A 170 0.96 -4.51 21.72
CA ASP A 170 1.73 -4.85 20.53
C ASP A 170 1.05 -6.04 19.82
N GLU A 171 0.25 -5.72 18.80
CA GLU A 171 -0.50 -6.69 18.00
C GLU A 171 0.40 -7.80 17.43
N MET A 172 1.65 -7.45 17.06
CA MET A 172 2.59 -8.42 16.48
C MET A 172 3.04 -9.43 17.51
N GLU A 173 3.30 -8.97 18.74
CA GLU A 173 3.67 -9.82 19.86
C GLU A 173 2.50 -10.73 20.27
N VAL A 174 1.30 -10.18 20.41
CA VAL A 174 0.08 -10.95 20.76
C VAL A 174 -0.18 -12.04 19.72
N VAL A 175 -0.19 -11.70 18.43
CA VAL A 175 -0.42 -12.69 17.35
C VAL A 175 0.67 -13.77 17.32
N ASN A 176 1.93 -13.40 17.59
CA ASN A 176 3.02 -14.38 17.65
C ASN A 176 2.85 -15.33 18.84
N SER A 177 2.46 -14.82 20.01
CA SER A 177 2.16 -15.60 21.21
C SER A 177 1.00 -16.57 20.97
N ILE A 178 -0.10 -16.09 20.35
CA ILE A 178 -1.22 -16.95 19.93
C ILE A 178 -0.74 -18.08 19.02
N LYS A 179 0.07 -17.80 18.01
CA LYS A 179 0.58 -18.82 17.08
C LYS A 179 1.45 -19.89 17.77
N LEU A 180 2.31 -19.48 18.71
CA LEU A 180 3.13 -20.41 19.48
C LEU A 180 2.26 -21.33 20.34
N LEU A 181 1.23 -20.77 20.97
CA LEU A 181 0.29 -21.48 21.82
C LEU A 181 -0.53 -22.51 21.01
N LEU A 182 -1.05 -22.10 19.85
CA LEU A 182 -1.77 -22.98 18.93
C LEU A 182 -0.88 -24.14 18.43
N LYS A 183 0.37 -23.85 18.06
CA LYS A 183 1.32 -24.87 17.58
C LYS A 183 1.64 -25.92 18.64
N ARG A 184 1.71 -25.52 19.92
CA ARG A 184 1.99 -26.41 21.05
C ARG A 184 0.82 -27.37 21.35
N ASN A 185 -0.40 -26.87 21.25
CA ASN A 185 -1.59 -27.61 21.71
C ASN A 185 -2.35 -28.34 20.59
N PHE A 186 -2.30 -27.86 19.34
CA PHE A 186 -3.08 -28.35 18.21
C PHE A 186 -2.23 -28.77 16.99
N SER A 187 -1.11 -29.47 17.20
CA SER A 187 -0.22 -29.92 16.12
C SER A 187 -0.86 -30.86 15.09
N GLU A 188 -1.89 -31.63 15.48
CA GLU A 188 -2.59 -32.61 14.63
C GLU A 188 -3.84 -32.02 13.93
N ALA A 189 -4.30 -30.83 14.33
CA ALA A 189 -5.52 -30.21 13.81
C ALA A 189 -5.20 -29.23 12.67
N LYS A 190 -6.15 -29.03 11.75
CA LYS A 190 -6.03 -27.96 10.74
C LYS A 190 -6.49 -26.65 11.37
N ILE A 191 -5.60 -25.68 11.43
CA ILE A 191 -5.86 -24.37 12.02
C ILE A 191 -5.90 -23.34 10.90
N TYR A 192 -6.99 -22.58 10.84
CA TYR A 192 -7.14 -21.45 9.96
C TYR A 192 -7.17 -20.18 10.82
N THR A 193 -6.35 -19.19 10.46
CA THR A 193 -6.29 -17.91 11.18
C THR A 193 -6.74 -16.78 10.28
N GLY A 194 -7.49 -15.83 10.82
CA GLY A 194 -8.06 -14.71 10.07
C GLY A 194 -8.38 -13.51 10.94
N GLY A 195 -9.05 -12.51 10.37
CA GLY A 195 -9.29 -11.23 11.01
C GLY A 195 -8.09 -10.28 10.93
N ILE A 196 -8.33 -9.03 11.32
CA ILE A 196 -7.40 -7.91 11.10
C ILE A 196 -6.00 -8.16 11.70
N PRO A 197 -5.83 -8.63 12.95
CA PRO A 197 -4.49 -8.83 13.53
C PRO A 197 -3.62 -9.82 12.74
N PHE A 198 -4.20 -10.93 12.29
CA PHE A 198 -3.47 -11.92 11.49
C PHE A 198 -3.14 -11.42 10.08
N LEU A 199 -4.02 -10.59 9.50
CA LEU A 199 -3.77 -9.92 8.22
C LEU A 199 -2.62 -8.90 8.35
N LEU A 200 -2.64 -8.04 9.37
CA LEU A 200 -1.59 -7.07 9.64
C LEU A 200 -0.25 -7.76 9.92
N PHE A 201 -0.25 -8.83 10.72
CA PHE A 201 0.93 -9.66 10.94
C PHE A 201 1.50 -10.24 9.63
N ALA A 202 0.63 -10.75 8.76
CA ALA A 202 1.03 -11.30 7.47
C ALA A 202 1.58 -10.20 6.52
N ILE A 203 1.02 -8.99 6.56
CA ILE A 203 1.53 -7.83 5.82
C ILE A 203 2.93 -7.45 6.32
N SER A 204 3.12 -7.28 7.64
CA SER A 204 4.42 -6.96 8.23
C SER A 204 5.50 -7.98 7.87
N LYS A 205 5.17 -9.27 7.94
CA LYS A 205 6.09 -10.34 7.52
C LYS A 205 6.40 -10.29 6.02
N SER A 206 5.41 -9.92 5.20
CA SER A 206 5.59 -9.77 3.74
C SER A 206 6.53 -8.61 3.41
N ILE A 207 6.38 -7.45 4.06
CA ILE A 207 7.27 -6.30 3.90
C ILE A 207 8.73 -6.70 4.24
N LEU A 208 8.95 -7.35 5.40
CA LEU A 208 10.29 -7.79 5.78
C LEU A 208 10.89 -8.80 4.80
N HIS A 209 10.06 -9.70 4.26
CA HIS A 209 10.49 -10.67 3.25
C HIS A 209 10.87 -9.97 1.95
N ASP A 210 10.04 -9.03 1.49
CA ASP A 210 10.24 -8.29 0.24
C ASP A 210 11.52 -7.45 0.32
N ILE A 211 11.81 -6.78 1.43
CA ILE A 211 13.09 -6.07 1.64
C ILE A 211 14.29 -7.03 1.56
N LYS A 212 14.23 -8.17 2.25
CA LYS A 212 15.35 -9.12 2.32
C LYS A 212 15.61 -9.84 1.00
N LEU A 213 14.58 -10.04 0.18
CA LEU A 213 14.66 -10.79 -1.07
C LEU A 213 14.78 -9.88 -2.30
N LEU A 214 13.89 -8.90 -2.44
CA LEU A 214 13.78 -8.09 -3.66
C LEU A 214 14.94 -7.11 -3.79
N VAL A 215 15.42 -6.48 -2.71
CA VAL A 215 16.50 -5.49 -2.79
C VAL A 215 17.81 -6.13 -3.30
N PRO A 216 18.26 -7.31 -2.80
CA PRO A 216 19.42 -7.99 -3.39
C PRO A 216 19.21 -8.45 -4.83
N ILE A 217 18.04 -8.98 -5.17
CA ILE A 217 17.71 -9.38 -6.55
C ILE A 217 17.77 -8.17 -7.47
N LEU A 218 17.22 -7.04 -7.04
CA LEU A 218 17.27 -5.79 -7.78
C LEU A 218 18.70 -5.30 -7.96
N ALA A 219 19.50 -5.27 -6.91
CA ALA A 219 20.91 -4.92 -7.02
C ALA A 219 21.63 -5.84 -8.03
N LEU A 220 21.36 -7.15 -8.02
CA LEU A 220 21.92 -8.10 -8.97
C LEU A 220 21.50 -7.82 -10.42
N VAL A 221 20.20 -7.56 -10.65
CA VAL A 221 19.67 -7.20 -11.97
C VAL A 221 20.31 -5.91 -12.47
N MET A 222 20.42 -4.90 -11.60
CA MET A 222 21.10 -3.63 -11.91
C MET A 222 22.58 -3.84 -12.22
N ILE A 223 23.30 -4.65 -11.44
CA ILE A 223 24.69 -5.03 -11.72
C ILE A 223 24.81 -5.62 -13.12
N LEU A 224 23.94 -6.56 -13.47
CA LEU A 224 24.00 -7.26 -14.75
C LEU A 224 23.74 -6.32 -15.93
N ILE A 225 22.73 -5.45 -15.84
CA ILE A 225 22.41 -4.48 -16.90
C ILE A 225 23.51 -3.43 -17.05
N LEU A 226 24.03 -2.90 -15.94
CA LEU A 226 25.11 -1.92 -15.97
C LEU A 226 26.41 -2.52 -16.51
N LEU A 227 26.71 -3.78 -16.14
CA LEU A 227 27.87 -4.49 -16.65
C LEU A 227 27.74 -4.77 -18.16
N LEU A 228 26.55 -5.15 -18.64
CA LEU A 228 26.30 -5.31 -20.07
C LEU A 228 26.39 -3.98 -20.83
N SER A 229 25.94 -2.88 -20.22
CA SER A 229 25.88 -1.56 -20.85
C SER A 229 27.25 -0.87 -20.94
N TYR A 230 28.03 -0.90 -19.85
CA TYR A 230 29.31 -0.18 -19.73
C TYR A 230 30.54 -1.08 -19.82
N ARG A 231 30.37 -2.40 -19.62
CA ARG A 231 31.48 -3.38 -19.61
C ARG A 231 32.64 -2.99 -18.69
N SER A 232 32.37 -2.20 -17.66
CA SER A 232 33.37 -1.66 -16.75
C SER A 232 32.90 -1.78 -15.31
N LEU A 233 33.80 -2.19 -14.40
CA LEU A 233 33.48 -2.29 -12.97
C LEU A 233 33.14 -0.92 -12.37
N ARG A 234 33.75 0.15 -12.88
CA ARG A 234 33.45 1.53 -12.45
C ARG A 234 32.04 1.97 -12.85
N GLY A 235 31.57 1.53 -14.03
CA GLY A 235 30.20 1.73 -14.52
C GLY A 235 29.12 0.98 -13.76
N VAL A 236 29.51 0.05 -12.88
CA VAL A 236 28.61 -0.70 -12.01
C VAL A 236 28.68 -0.16 -10.58
N VAL A 237 29.88 -0.08 -10.02
CA VAL A 237 30.08 0.22 -8.59
C VAL A 237 29.71 1.66 -8.25
N LEU A 238 30.05 2.64 -9.10
CA LEU A 238 29.78 4.05 -8.77
C LEU A 238 28.28 4.37 -8.73
N PRO A 239 27.46 3.97 -9.73
CA PRO A 239 26.00 4.17 -9.65
C PRO A 239 25.34 3.41 -8.50
N LEU A 240 25.76 2.17 -8.23
CA LEU A 240 25.17 1.41 -7.12
C LEU A 240 25.55 1.97 -5.75
N ALA A 241 26.80 2.40 -5.57
CA ALA A 241 27.25 2.98 -4.31
C ALA A 241 26.52 4.30 -4.01
N SER A 242 26.39 5.19 -5.00
CA SER A 242 25.72 6.47 -4.80
C SER A 242 24.26 6.29 -4.38
N VAL A 243 23.56 5.33 -4.99
CA VAL A 243 22.16 5.08 -4.69
C VAL A 243 21.97 4.30 -3.40
N THR A 244 22.87 3.35 -3.08
CA THR A 244 22.81 2.64 -1.80
C THR A 244 22.96 3.62 -0.64
N ILE A 245 23.88 4.59 -0.76
CA ILE A 245 24.07 5.66 0.23
C ILE A 245 22.80 6.53 0.32
N SER A 246 22.18 6.89 -0.80
CA SER A 246 20.94 7.69 -0.77
C SER A 246 19.78 6.93 -0.12
N ILE A 247 19.66 5.62 -0.33
CA ILE A 247 18.67 4.77 0.36
C ILE A 247 18.91 4.76 1.86
N ILE A 248 20.16 4.53 2.30
CA ILE A 248 20.55 4.55 3.71
C ILE A 248 20.18 5.89 4.35
N TRP A 249 20.49 7.00 3.68
CA TRP A 249 20.18 8.34 4.18
C TRP A 249 18.67 8.57 4.27
N THR A 250 17.91 8.12 3.27
CA THR A 250 16.46 8.24 3.23
C THR A 250 15.81 7.51 4.40
N ILE A 251 16.19 6.25 4.61
CA ILE A 251 15.64 5.42 5.69
C ILE A 251 16.10 5.94 7.06
N GLY A 252 17.38 6.32 7.20
CA GLY A 252 17.90 6.87 8.46
C GLY A 252 17.19 8.15 8.88
N ILE A 253 16.95 9.07 7.93
CA ILE A 253 16.19 10.31 8.19
C ILE A 253 14.72 10.02 8.49
N MET A 254 14.13 9.01 7.83
CA MET A 254 12.78 8.56 8.12
C MET A 254 12.62 8.09 9.57
N VAL A 255 13.57 7.29 10.06
CA VAL A 255 13.59 6.84 11.46
C VAL A 255 13.83 8.01 12.42
N LEU A 256 14.77 8.92 12.13
CA LEU A 256 15.02 10.11 12.95
C LEU A 256 13.81 11.05 13.04
N ALA A 257 12.98 11.10 11.99
CA ALA A 257 11.73 11.84 12.00
C ALA A 257 10.60 11.13 12.78
N GLY A 258 10.88 9.98 13.40
CA GLY A 258 9.91 9.17 14.13
C GLY A 258 8.85 8.54 13.24
N LYS A 259 9.17 8.28 11.95
CA LYS A 259 8.23 7.73 10.97
C LYS A 259 8.41 6.22 10.80
N GLU A 260 7.29 5.54 10.65
CA GLU A 260 7.22 4.08 10.56
C GLU A 260 7.20 3.63 9.10
N PHE A 261 7.81 2.49 8.84
CA PHE A 261 7.89 1.89 7.52
C PHE A 261 6.56 1.23 7.16
N THR A 262 6.05 1.59 5.99
CA THR A 262 4.71 1.20 5.53
C THR A 262 4.79 0.28 4.30
N ILE A 263 3.65 -0.24 3.87
CA ILE A 263 3.54 -0.98 2.59
C ILE A 263 4.05 -0.13 1.40
N LEU A 264 3.84 1.19 1.42
CA LEU A 264 4.30 2.09 0.35
C LEU A 264 5.79 2.38 0.47
N SER A 265 6.32 2.45 1.69
CA SER A 265 7.74 2.68 1.94
C SER A 265 8.61 1.56 1.35
N ASP A 266 8.04 0.36 1.22
CA ASP A 266 8.69 -0.80 0.58
C ASP A 266 9.06 -0.55 -0.90
N ILE A 267 8.39 0.39 -1.56
CA ILE A 267 8.70 0.79 -2.94
C ILE A 267 9.97 1.66 -3.01
N ILE A 268 10.31 2.40 -1.93
CA ILE A 268 11.37 3.43 -1.95
C ILE A 268 12.73 2.88 -2.38
N PRO A 269 13.25 1.76 -1.81
CA PRO A 269 14.55 1.23 -2.23
C PRO A 269 14.58 0.86 -3.72
N VAL A 270 13.49 0.25 -4.22
CA VAL A 270 13.38 -0.14 -5.63
C VAL A 270 13.32 1.07 -6.54
N LEU A 271 12.49 2.03 -6.16
CA LEU A 271 12.35 3.31 -6.86
C LEU A 271 13.70 4.05 -6.96
N LEU A 272 14.43 4.17 -5.86
CA LEU A 272 15.70 4.89 -5.83
C LEU A 272 16.78 4.16 -6.63
N LEU A 273 16.87 2.82 -6.55
CA LEU A 273 17.78 2.01 -7.37
C LEU A 273 17.53 2.19 -8.87
N ALA A 274 16.26 2.19 -9.27
CA ALA A 274 15.88 2.38 -10.67
C ALA A 274 16.21 3.80 -11.16
N VAL A 275 15.71 4.83 -10.47
CA VAL A 275 15.76 6.23 -10.97
C VAL A 275 17.08 6.93 -10.61
N GLY A 276 17.59 6.73 -9.39
CA GLY A 276 18.77 7.45 -8.89
C GLY A 276 20.08 7.02 -9.57
N SER A 277 20.13 5.82 -10.15
CA SER A 277 21.32 5.32 -10.85
C SER A 277 21.62 6.12 -12.12
N ALA A 278 20.60 6.72 -12.76
CA ALA A 278 20.73 7.50 -13.97
C ALA A 278 21.64 8.73 -13.79
N TYR A 279 21.63 9.37 -12.61
CA TYR A 279 22.45 10.57 -12.35
C TYR A 279 23.95 10.26 -12.39
N SER A 280 24.36 9.18 -11.72
CA SER A 280 25.74 8.69 -11.75
C SER A 280 26.16 8.25 -13.14
N ILE A 281 25.26 7.60 -13.87
CA ILE A 281 25.46 7.17 -15.25
C ILE A 281 25.76 8.36 -16.17
N HIS A 282 25.00 9.45 -16.09
CA HIS A 282 25.23 10.63 -16.93
C HIS A 282 26.58 11.30 -16.65
N ILE A 283 26.98 11.39 -15.38
CA ILE A 283 28.29 11.97 -15.01
C ILE A 283 29.42 11.06 -15.52
N LEU A 284 29.30 9.75 -15.33
CA LEU A 284 30.28 8.78 -15.78
C LEU A 284 30.42 8.77 -17.30
N SER A 285 29.31 8.72 -18.03
CA SER A 285 29.31 8.73 -19.50
C SER A 285 29.99 9.98 -20.05
N LYS A 286 29.74 11.16 -19.44
CA LYS A 286 30.45 12.38 -19.86
C LYS A 286 31.93 12.35 -19.53
N PHE A 287 32.31 11.75 -18.41
CA PHE A 287 33.71 11.53 -18.09
C PHE A 287 34.37 10.64 -19.15
N GLU A 288 33.75 9.54 -19.54
CA GLU A 288 34.29 8.64 -20.57
C GLU A 288 34.38 9.30 -21.97
N GLU A 289 33.46 10.20 -22.33
CA GLU A 289 33.46 10.94 -23.60
C GLU A 289 34.65 11.93 -23.72
N LEU A 290 35.18 12.44 -22.61
CA LEU A 290 36.28 13.41 -22.62
C LEU A 290 37.62 12.73 -22.93
N LYS A 291 38.27 13.15 -24.03
CA LYS A 291 39.58 12.63 -24.45
C LYS A 291 40.68 12.92 -23.43
N THR A 292 41.60 11.96 -23.27
CA THR A 292 42.67 11.92 -22.26
C THR A 292 43.96 12.61 -22.66
N SER A 293 44.14 13.00 -23.92
CA SER A 293 45.46 13.38 -24.45
C SER A 293 46.08 14.61 -23.80
N ASP A 294 45.31 15.50 -23.17
CA ASP A 294 45.81 16.80 -22.68
C ASP A 294 45.38 17.22 -21.27
N ILE A 295 44.58 16.42 -20.54
CA ILE A 295 44.01 16.84 -19.24
C ILE A 295 44.11 15.76 -18.16
N SER A 296 44.42 16.18 -16.93
CA SER A 296 44.46 15.30 -15.75
C SER A 296 43.08 14.70 -15.43
N ASN A 297 43.01 13.52 -14.81
CA ASN A 297 41.73 12.92 -14.37
C ASN A 297 40.92 13.83 -13.45
N ARG A 298 41.62 14.69 -12.71
CA ARG A 298 41.03 15.71 -11.86
C ARG A 298 40.29 16.77 -12.68
N GLU A 299 40.95 17.32 -13.69
CA GLU A 299 40.35 18.31 -14.60
C GLU A 299 39.26 17.69 -15.48
N LYS A 300 39.45 16.43 -15.89
CA LYS A 300 38.45 15.65 -16.63
C LYS A 300 37.17 15.43 -15.82
N ALA A 301 37.28 15.07 -14.54
CA ALA A 301 36.14 14.94 -13.63
C ALA A 301 35.43 16.28 -13.40
N GLU A 302 36.19 17.37 -13.29
CA GLU A 302 35.65 18.73 -13.16
C GLU A 302 34.82 19.12 -14.40
N LYS A 303 35.39 18.95 -15.61
CA LYS A 303 34.71 19.24 -16.88
C LYS A 303 33.50 18.33 -17.12
N ALA A 304 33.58 17.06 -16.75
CA ALA A 304 32.45 16.15 -16.87
C ALA A 304 31.28 16.61 -16.01
N LEU A 305 31.55 16.93 -14.73
CA LEU A 305 30.52 17.42 -13.81
C LEU A 305 29.95 18.75 -14.27
N SER A 306 30.78 19.71 -14.68
CA SER A 306 30.29 21.04 -15.08
C SER A 306 29.41 21.02 -16.32
N ASN A 307 29.55 20.04 -17.20
CA ASN A 307 28.72 19.89 -18.39
C ASN A 307 27.36 19.24 -18.11
N VAL A 308 27.27 18.43 -17.05
CA VAL A 308 26.11 17.55 -16.79
C VAL A 308 25.30 17.97 -15.56
N LEU A 309 25.87 18.79 -14.67
CA LEU A 309 25.24 19.17 -13.40
C LEU A 309 23.83 19.78 -13.55
N LEU A 310 23.60 20.65 -14.54
CA LEU A 310 22.31 21.34 -14.72
C LEU A 310 21.25 20.39 -15.29
N PRO A 311 21.50 19.64 -16.38
CA PRO A 311 20.57 18.61 -16.84
C PRO A 311 20.17 17.61 -15.74
N VAL A 312 21.14 17.14 -14.96
CA VAL A 312 20.91 16.16 -13.89
C VAL A 312 20.16 16.79 -12.70
N PHE A 313 20.44 18.05 -12.36
CA PHE A 313 19.67 18.79 -11.36
C PHE A 313 18.20 18.96 -11.77
N LEU A 314 17.95 19.31 -13.03
CA LEU A 314 16.59 19.48 -13.54
C LEU A 314 15.81 18.17 -13.51
N ALA A 315 16.43 17.05 -13.89
CA ALA A 315 15.84 15.72 -13.79
C ALA A 315 15.52 15.30 -12.34
N ALA A 316 16.39 15.66 -11.39
CA ALA A 316 16.12 15.46 -9.97
C ALA A 316 14.91 16.28 -9.50
N VAL A 317 14.85 17.56 -9.86
CA VAL A 317 13.76 18.46 -9.46
C VAL A 317 12.40 18.02 -10.05
N THR A 318 12.35 17.61 -11.31
CA THR A 318 11.11 17.12 -11.95
C THR A 318 10.60 15.86 -11.28
N THR A 319 11.49 14.91 -11.00
CA THR A 319 11.17 13.69 -10.27
C THR A 319 10.68 14.00 -8.85
N MET A 320 11.38 14.89 -8.13
CA MET A 320 10.98 15.35 -6.79
C MET A 320 9.58 15.98 -6.79
N ILE A 321 9.24 16.78 -7.80
CA ILE A 321 7.93 17.41 -7.94
C ILE A 321 6.82 16.37 -8.13
N GLY A 322 7.09 15.30 -8.87
CA GLY A 322 6.19 14.15 -8.97
C GLY A 322 5.82 13.59 -7.60
N PHE A 323 6.81 13.43 -6.70
CA PHE A 323 6.60 12.94 -5.34
C PHE A 323 6.00 13.99 -4.38
N ILE A 324 6.42 15.25 -4.48
CA ILE A 324 5.90 16.37 -3.68
C ILE A 324 4.41 16.59 -3.98
N SER A 325 3.93 16.24 -5.18
CA SER A 325 2.50 16.29 -5.49
C SER A 325 1.63 15.50 -4.50
N PHE A 326 2.16 14.44 -3.88
CA PHE A 326 1.47 13.66 -2.85
C PHE A 326 1.34 14.38 -1.52
N LEU A 327 2.31 15.23 -1.16
CA LEU A 327 2.28 16.00 0.09
C LEU A 327 1.04 16.90 0.16
N PHE A 328 0.72 17.55 -0.96
CA PHE A 328 -0.39 18.48 -1.09
C PHE A 328 -1.68 17.82 -1.60
N GLY A 329 -1.54 16.80 -2.45
CA GLY A 329 -2.67 16.15 -3.11
C GLY A 329 -3.35 15.06 -2.28
N SER A 330 -2.63 14.42 -1.34
CA SER A 330 -3.15 13.25 -0.64
C SER A 330 -3.86 13.56 0.66
N PHE A 331 -4.91 12.80 0.96
CA PHE A 331 -5.59 12.78 2.26
C PHE A 331 -4.83 11.96 3.33
N PHE A 332 -4.13 10.89 2.91
CA PHE A 332 -3.50 9.93 3.83
C PHE A 332 -2.07 10.30 4.19
N THR A 333 -1.72 10.18 5.47
CA THR A 333 -0.38 10.49 5.97
C THR A 333 0.68 9.56 5.37
N MET A 334 0.43 8.25 5.23
CA MET A 334 1.37 7.32 4.57
C MET A 334 1.75 7.73 3.14
N ILE A 335 0.80 8.23 2.35
CA ILE A 335 1.06 8.66 0.97
C ILE A 335 1.86 9.97 0.97
N ARG A 336 1.55 10.90 1.89
CA ARG A 336 2.31 12.15 2.06
C ARG A 336 3.75 11.86 2.49
N GLU A 337 3.93 10.97 3.46
CA GLU A 337 5.23 10.54 3.97
C GLU A 337 6.03 9.81 2.89
N PHE A 338 5.41 8.90 2.14
CA PHE A 338 6.01 8.29 0.96
C PHE A 338 6.49 9.35 -0.05
N GLY A 339 5.68 10.39 -0.32
CA GLY A 339 6.06 11.50 -1.18
C GLY A 339 7.25 12.31 -0.66
N ILE A 340 7.27 12.63 0.64
CA ILE A 340 8.39 13.35 1.28
C ILE A 340 9.68 12.53 1.19
N PHE A 341 9.66 11.27 1.64
CA PHE A 341 10.87 10.47 1.71
C PHE A 341 11.36 10.01 0.33
N SER A 342 10.47 9.78 -0.64
CA SER A 342 10.87 9.52 -2.02
C SER A 342 11.53 10.76 -2.66
N SER A 343 10.96 11.95 -2.41
CA SER A 343 11.55 13.21 -2.89
C SER A 343 12.92 13.49 -2.26
N LEU A 344 13.06 13.31 -0.94
CA LEU A 344 14.34 13.39 -0.24
C LEU A 344 15.33 12.36 -0.75
N GLY A 345 14.88 11.13 -1.02
CA GLY A 345 15.74 10.09 -1.56
C GLY A 345 16.27 10.41 -2.96
N VAL A 346 15.45 11.01 -3.82
CA VAL A 346 15.90 11.52 -5.13
C VAL A 346 16.89 12.67 -4.96
N LEU A 347 16.62 13.59 -4.03
CA LEU A 347 17.55 14.67 -3.70
C LEU A 347 18.90 14.12 -3.21
N PHE A 348 18.89 13.12 -2.32
CA PHE A 348 20.10 12.46 -1.85
C PHE A 348 20.79 11.70 -2.97
N ALA A 349 20.05 11.00 -3.84
CA ALA A 349 20.63 10.33 -5.00
C ALA A 349 21.34 11.35 -5.91
N PHE A 350 20.73 12.50 -6.17
CA PHE A 350 21.34 13.60 -6.90
C PHE A 350 22.61 14.13 -6.22
N VAL A 351 22.50 14.55 -4.95
CA VAL A 351 23.62 15.14 -4.18
C VAL A 351 24.77 14.16 -4.08
N VAL A 352 24.50 12.91 -3.68
CA VAL A 352 25.51 11.88 -3.52
C VAL A 352 26.17 11.53 -4.85
N SER A 353 25.41 11.46 -5.95
CA SER A 353 25.97 11.21 -7.28
C SER A 353 26.89 12.35 -7.74
N VAL A 354 26.47 13.61 -7.54
CA VAL A 354 27.27 14.81 -7.85
C VAL A 354 28.54 14.92 -7.01
N LEU A 355 28.54 14.41 -5.78
CA LEU A 355 29.70 14.45 -4.90
C LEU A 355 30.61 13.23 -5.10
N ILE A 356 30.12 12.01 -4.88
CA ILE A 356 30.93 10.78 -4.84
C ILE A 356 31.52 10.44 -6.20
N VAL A 357 30.72 10.45 -7.26
CA VAL A 357 31.15 9.97 -8.59
C VAL A 357 32.39 10.72 -9.09
N PRO A 358 32.40 12.06 -9.18
CA PRO A 358 33.59 12.78 -9.64
C PRO A 358 34.76 12.68 -8.65
N ILE A 359 34.51 12.57 -7.33
CA ILE A 359 35.56 12.33 -6.33
C ILE A 359 36.27 11.01 -6.63
N CYS A 360 35.53 9.91 -6.80
CA CYS A 360 36.10 8.60 -7.11
C CYS A 360 36.82 8.61 -8.47
N LEU A 361 36.22 9.18 -9.51
CA LEU A 361 36.82 9.27 -10.83
C LEU A 361 38.13 10.09 -10.84
N SER A 362 38.25 11.08 -9.95
CA SER A 362 39.46 11.90 -9.84
C SER A 362 40.68 11.18 -9.24
N TYR A 363 40.49 10.02 -8.60
CA TYR A 363 41.55 9.16 -8.05
C TYR A 363 41.82 7.91 -8.88
N LEU A 364 40.83 7.48 -9.66
CA LEU A 364 40.94 6.27 -10.46
C LEU A 364 41.84 6.53 -11.68
N PRO A 365 42.85 5.69 -11.95
CA PRO A 365 43.73 5.86 -13.11
C PRO A 365 42.91 5.71 -14.39
N ASP A 366 43.14 6.55 -15.41
CA ASP A 366 42.41 6.43 -16.67
C ASP A 366 42.91 5.19 -17.40
N LYS A 367 42.02 4.24 -17.65
CA LYS A 367 42.33 3.00 -18.37
C LYS A 367 41.88 3.08 -19.83
N THR A 368 41.56 4.27 -20.35
CA THR A 368 41.27 4.45 -21.79
C THR A 368 42.54 4.35 -22.66
N LYS A 369 43.22 3.19 -22.60
CA LYS A 369 43.91 2.62 -23.77
C LYS A 369 42.99 1.54 -24.33
N HIS A 370 42.36 1.87 -25.46
CA HIS A 370 41.48 1.05 -26.29
C HIS A 370 40.09 0.70 -25.74
N SER A 371 39.09 1.42 -26.24
CA SER A 371 38.01 0.79 -27.01
C SER A 371 37.48 1.80 -28.03
N ASN A 372 37.92 1.68 -29.28
CA ASN A 372 37.27 2.30 -30.44
C ASN A 372 35.99 1.55 -30.86
N SER A 373 35.34 0.77 -29.99
CA SER A 373 34.24 -0.12 -30.40
C SER A 373 32.83 0.46 -30.22
N GLU A 374 32.67 1.78 -30.01
CA GLU A 374 31.32 2.36 -29.91
C GLU A 374 30.57 2.39 -31.26
N SER A 375 31.25 2.21 -32.39
CA SER A 375 30.62 2.16 -33.73
C SER A 375 30.03 0.79 -34.10
N ASP A 376 30.47 -0.31 -33.49
CA ASP A 376 30.27 -1.68 -34.05
C ASP A 376 29.36 -2.60 -33.23
N SER A 377 28.61 -2.08 -32.26
CA SER A 377 27.63 -2.93 -31.57
C SER A 377 26.42 -3.21 -32.47
N ARG A 378 25.99 -4.48 -32.58
CA ARG A 378 24.75 -4.83 -33.30
C ARG A 378 23.55 -4.01 -32.81
N LEU A 379 23.49 -3.70 -31.51
CA LEU A 379 22.46 -2.88 -30.88
C LEU A 379 22.43 -1.44 -31.43
N SER A 380 23.58 -0.80 -31.63
CA SER A 380 23.63 0.55 -32.21
C SER A 380 23.14 0.56 -33.66
N HIS A 381 23.43 -0.48 -34.44
CA HIS A 381 22.93 -0.58 -35.81
C HIS A 381 21.40 -0.76 -35.86
N TYR A 382 20.82 -1.62 -35.00
CA TYR A 382 19.37 -1.79 -34.90
C TYR A 382 18.67 -0.52 -34.43
N LEU A 383 19.21 0.18 -33.41
CA LEU A 383 18.66 1.43 -32.92
C LEU A 383 18.71 2.53 -33.99
N MET A 384 19.81 2.63 -34.73
CA MET A 384 19.93 3.56 -35.87
C MET A 384 18.91 3.25 -36.97
N SER A 385 18.70 1.97 -37.31
CA SER A 385 17.70 1.55 -38.30
C SER A 385 16.26 1.84 -37.84
N ALA A 386 15.97 1.65 -36.55
CA ALA A 386 14.68 1.99 -35.96
C ALA A 386 14.45 3.51 -36.00
N ASN A 387 15.46 4.31 -35.66
CA ASN A 387 15.41 5.77 -35.73
C ASN A 387 15.16 6.29 -37.15
N GLU A 388 15.79 5.70 -38.17
CA GLU A 388 15.54 6.05 -39.56
C GLU A 388 14.11 5.71 -40.00
N THR A 389 13.56 4.60 -39.50
CA THR A 389 12.17 4.20 -39.75
C THR A 389 11.18 5.21 -39.13
N ILE A 390 11.44 5.69 -37.91
CA ILE A 390 10.63 6.72 -37.23
C ILE A 390 10.61 8.00 -38.06
N LEU A 391 11.76 8.45 -38.56
CA LEU A 391 11.86 9.65 -39.39
C LEU A 391 11.15 9.51 -40.74
N ARG A 392 11.16 8.32 -41.34
CA ARG A 392 10.54 8.05 -42.65
C ARG A 392 9.02 7.87 -42.57
N HIS A 393 8.51 7.27 -41.50
CA HIS A 393 7.09 6.90 -41.33
C HIS A 393 6.40 7.60 -40.15
N GLY A 394 6.86 8.80 -39.74
CA GLY A 394 6.32 9.50 -38.58
C GLY A 394 4.80 9.70 -38.56
N LYS A 395 4.16 9.87 -39.73
CA LYS A 395 2.68 9.93 -39.85
C LYS A 395 2.00 8.63 -39.45
N VAL A 396 2.57 7.48 -39.79
CA VAL A 396 2.06 6.16 -39.37
C VAL A 396 2.18 6.00 -37.86
N GLY A 397 3.30 6.47 -37.28
CA GLY A 397 3.48 6.51 -35.83
C GLY A 397 2.41 7.33 -35.11
N LEU A 398 1.98 8.48 -35.68
CA LEU A 398 0.87 9.27 -35.14
C LEU A 398 -0.47 8.53 -35.24
N ILE A 399 -0.77 7.88 -36.38
CA ILE A 399 -2.01 7.10 -36.53
C ILE A 399 -2.05 5.96 -35.51
N PHE A 400 -0.95 5.19 -35.39
CA PHE A 400 -0.84 4.12 -34.40
C PHE A 400 -1.06 4.65 -32.98
N THR A 401 -0.41 5.77 -32.64
CA THR A 401 -0.58 6.43 -31.33
C THR A 401 -2.03 6.81 -31.09
N SER A 402 -2.72 7.41 -32.06
CA SER A 402 -4.13 7.78 -31.95
C SER A 402 -5.03 6.57 -31.72
N VAL A 403 -4.79 5.45 -32.41
CA VAL A 403 -5.53 4.20 -32.19
C VAL A 403 -5.30 3.68 -30.77
N VAL A 404 -4.05 3.66 -30.30
CA VAL A 404 -3.72 3.24 -28.93
C VAL A 404 -4.40 4.15 -27.91
N ILE A 405 -4.44 5.46 -28.13
CA ILE A 405 -5.14 6.43 -27.26
C ILE A 405 -6.63 6.10 -27.21
N VAL A 406 -7.28 5.85 -28.35
CA VAL A 406 -8.72 5.51 -28.38
C VAL A 406 -8.99 4.21 -27.61
N ILE A 407 -8.20 3.17 -27.84
CA ILE A 407 -8.33 1.89 -27.11
C ILE A 407 -8.11 2.09 -25.61
N ALA A 408 -7.10 2.89 -25.22
CA ALA A 408 -6.81 3.18 -23.83
C ALA A 408 -7.94 3.99 -23.17
N ILE A 409 -8.51 5.00 -23.86
CA ILE A 409 -9.68 5.74 -23.38
C ILE A 409 -10.86 4.80 -23.15
N ILE A 410 -11.16 3.89 -24.08
CA ILE A 410 -12.19 2.86 -23.90
C ILE A 410 -11.87 2.00 -22.65
N GLY A 411 -10.61 1.61 -22.48
CA GLY A 411 -10.11 0.91 -21.31
C GLY A 411 -10.45 1.59 -19.99
N THR A 412 -10.35 2.93 -19.93
CA THR A 412 -10.58 3.68 -18.67
C THR A 412 -11.99 3.48 -18.08
N PHE A 413 -13.00 3.20 -18.91
CA PHE A 413 -14.35 2.93 -18.44
C PHE A 413 -14.50 1.59 -17.71
N PHE A 414 -13.52 0.69 -17.84
CA PHE A 414 -13.52 -0.64 -17.21
C PHE A 414 -12.70 -0.70 -15.91
N ILE A 415 -12.17 0.43 -15.42
CA ILE A 415 -11.36 0.46 -14.19
C ILE A 415 -12.22 0.03 -12.98
N GLN A 416 -11.75 -1.01 -12.29
CA GLN A 416 -12.32 -1.47 -11.03
C GLN A 416 -11.58 -0.86 -9.83
N ARG A 417 -12.21 -0.85 -8.66
CA ARG A 417 -11.62 -0.35 -7.41
C ARG A 417 -11.60 -1.46 -6.36
N LYS A 418 -10.48 -1.63 -5.67
CA LYS A 418 -10.33 -2.63 -4.61
C LYS A 418 -9.62 -2.04 -3.40
N VAL A 419 -10.30 -2.08 -2.26
CA VAL A 419 -9.84 -1.49 -1.01
C VAL A 419 -10.19 -2.47 0.11
N SER A 420 -9.34 -3.48 0.27
CA SER A 420 -9.44 -4.49 1.32
C SER A 420 -8.06 -5.11 1.57
N TYR A 421 -7.77 -5.41 2.84
CA TYR A 421 -6.55 -6.12 3.24
C TYR A 421 -6.43 -7.50 2.58
N THR A 422 -7.55 -8.21 2.40
CA THR A 422 -7.57 -9.55 1.80
C THR A 422 -7.13 -9.54 0.33
N ASP A 423 -7.32 -8.42 -0.36
CA ASP A 423 -6.88 -8.22 -1.74
C ASP A 423 -5.38 -7.95 -1.88
N TYR A 424 -4.66 -7.74 -0.76
CA TYR A 424 -3.22 -7.53 -0.79
C TYR A 424 -2.45 -8.82 -0.98
N PHE A 425 -3.10 -9.95 -0.74
CA PHE A 425 -2.49 -11.26 -0.90
C PHE A 425 -2.97 -11.96 -2.18
N GLY A 426 -2.06 -12.74 -2.78
CA GLY A 426 -2.37 -13.57 -3.94
C GLY A 426 -3.41 -14.65 -3.62
N LYS A 427 -4.12 -15.13 -4.65
CA LYS A 427 -5.17 -16.18 -4.53
C LYS A 427 -4.67 -17.48 -3.87
N ASN A 428 -3.37 -17.74 -3.94
CA ASN A 428 -2.74 -18.95 -3.39
C ASN A 428 -2.17 -18.78 -1.98
N SER A 429 -2.27 -17.59 -1.38
CA SER A 429 -1.77 -17.37 -0.01
C SER A 429 -2.64 -18.11 1.01
N GLU A 430 -1.99 -18.67 2.02
CA GLU A 430 -2.64 -19.38 3.12
C GLU A 430 -3.58 -18.46 3.92
N ILE A 431 -3.14 -17.23 4.20
CA ILE A 431 -3.93 -16.24 4.93
C ILE A 431 -5.23 -15.88 4.19
N LYS A 432 -5.18 -15.66 2.86
CA LYS A 432 -6.38 -15.35 2.08
C LYS A 432 -7.35 -16.52 2.01
N ARG A 433 -6.83 -17.75 1.89
CA ARG A 433 -7.68 -18.96 1.89
C ARG A 433 -8.34 -19.17 3.25
N SER A 434 -7.59 -18.96 4.34
CA SER A 434 -8.10 -19.05 5.71
C SER A 434 -9.21 -18.03 5.95
N GLU A 435 -9.00 -16.78 5.54
CA GLU A 435 -10.00 -15.72 5.67
C GLU A 435 -11.30 -16.03 4.91
N ILE A 436 -11.20 -16.50 3.66
CA ILE A 436 -12.37 -16.88 2.85
C ILE A 436 -13.11 -18.06 3.49
N LEU A 437 -12.39 -19.04 4.03
CA LEU A 437 -12.99 -20.19 4.71
C LEU A 437 -13.71 -19.76 5.99
N ILE A 438 -13.06 -18.96 6.83
CA ILE A 438 -13.65 -18.40 8.05
C ILE A 438 -14.92 -17.61 7.71
N SER A 439 -14.84 -16.69 6.76
CA SER A 439 -15.99 -15.90 6.33
C SER A 439 -17.14 -16.78 5.83
N LYS A 440 -16.86 -17.89 5.14
CA LYS A 440 -17.90 -18.78 4.59
C LYS A 440 -18.55 -19.67 5.67
N GLU A 441 -17.76 -20.22 6.59
CA GLU A 441 -18.26 -21.13 7.62
C GLU A 441 -18.96 -20.41 8.77
N PHE A 442 -18.52 -19.19 9.09
CA PHE A 442 -18.97 -18.42 10.26
C PHE A 442 -19.72 -17.13 9.89
N GLY A 443 -20.22 -17.01 8.65
CA GLY A 443 -21.10 -15.89 8.27
C GLY A 443 -20.42 -14.53 8.16
N GLY A 444 -19.11 -14.45 7.97
CA GLY A 444 -18.39 -13.20 7.73
C GLY A 444 -17.19 -12.99 8.65
N SER A 445 -16.29 -12.11 8.23
CA SER A 445 -15.12 -11.71 9.04
C SER A 445 -14.90 -10.20 9.09
N SER A 446 -15.70 -9.42 8.37
CA SER A 446 -15.64 -7.96 8.38
C SER A 446 -16.74 -7.39 9.28
N MET A 447 -16.35 -6.94 10.48
CA MET A 447 -17.29 -6.41 11.48
C MET A 447 -17.83 -5.03 11.09
N LEU A 448 -19.16 -4.90 11.16
CA LEU A 448 -19.94 -3.68 11.15
C LEU A 448 -20.43 -3.42 12.57
N GLN A 449 -20.36 -2.16 13.01
CA GLN A 449 -20.66 -1.77 14.38
C GLN A 449 -21.54 -0.54 14.40
N ILE A 450 -22.53 -0.50 15.27
CA ILE A 450 -23.37 0.66 15.51
C ILE A 450 -23.24 1.02 16.99
N LEU A 451 -22.58 2.15 17.24
CA LEU A 451 -22.57 2.77 18.56
C LEU A 451 -23.94 3.40 18.81
N VAL A 452 -24.52 3.08 19.96
CA VAL A 452 -25.80 3.60 20.43
C VAL A 452 -25.51 4.49 21.63
N GLU A 453 -25.77 5.79 21.51
CA GLU A 453 -25.75 6.71 22.65
C GLU A 453 -27.17 6.76 23.25
N GLY A 454 -27.31 6.23 24.47
CA GLY A 454 -28.57 6.10 25.19
C GLY A 454 -28.47 4.99 26.25
N ASN A 455 -29.18 5.14 27.37
CA ASN A 455 -29.11 4.17 28.47
C ASN A 455 -29.81 2.85 28.09
N PRO A 456 -29.08 1.73 27.91
CA PRO A 456 -29.67 0.45 27.49
C PRO A 456 -30.53 -0.22 28.57
N LYS A 457 -30.55 0.30 29.81
CA LYS A 457 -31.48 -0.15 30.86
C LYS A 457 -32.87 0.50 30.74
N ASP A 458 -33.03 1.54 29.93
CA ASP A 458 -34.34 2.12 29.62
C ASP A 458 -35.10 1.22 28.60
N PRO A 459 -36.33 0.76 28.92
CA PRO A 459 -37.14 -0.05 28.01
C PRO A 459 -37.31 0.53 26.60
N LYS A 460 -37.39 1.86 26.46
CA LYS A 460 -37.54 2.51 25.15
C LYS A 460 -36.26 2.41 24.34
N VAL A 461 -35.12 2.72 24.95
CA VAL A 461 -33.80 2.64 24.31
C VAL A 461 -33.50 1.20 23.91
N LEU A 462 -33.71 0.26 24.82
CA LEU A 462 -33.46 -1.16 24.56
C LEU A 462 -34.35 -1.72 23.44
N LYS A 463 -35.59 -1.22 23.34
CA LYS A 463 -36.48 -1.56 22.23
C LYS A 463 -35.96 -1.02 20.89
N GLU A 464 -35.51 0.23 20.82
CA GLU A 464 -34.92 0.79 19.60
C GLU A 464 -33.65 0.00 19.17
N ILE A 465 -32.83 -0.43 20.13
CA ILE A 465 -31.68 -1.32 19.88
C ILE A 465 -32.15 -2.64 19.26
N TYR A 466 -33.17 -3.28 19.84
CA TYR A 466 -33.71 -4.55 19.35
C TYR A 466 -34.35 -4.43 17.96
N ASP A 467 -35.10 -3.35 17.72
CA ASP A 467 -35.77 -3.10 16.44
C ASP A 467 -34.72 -2.85 15.34
N PHE A 468 -33.63 -2.13 15.64
CA PHE A 468 -32.53 -1.95 14.70
C PHE A 468 -31.77 -3.25 14.46
N GLU A 469 -31.51 -4.05 15.50
CA GLU A 469 -30.89 -5.37 15.36
C GLU A 469 -31.71 -6.27 14.42
N ASN A 470 -33.03 -6.31 14.57
CA ASN A 470 -33.90 -7.09 13.70
C ASN A 470 -33.94 -6.56 12.26
N TYR A 471 -33.95 -5.24 12.08
CA TYR A 471 -33.80 -4.64 10.76
C TYR A 471 -32.49 -5.08 10.07
N LEU A 472 -31.37 -5.13 10.80
CA LEU A 472 -30.10 -5.61 10.25
C LEU A 472 -30.17 -7.08 9.84
N LYS A 473 -30.88 -7.94 10.59
CA LYS A 473 -31.07 -9.36 10.25
C LYS A 473 -31.83 -9.56 8.92
N GLU A 474 -32.65 -8.60 8.51
CA GLU A 474 -33.40 -8.65 7.24
C GLU A 474 -32.55 -8.25 6.03
N ILE A 475 -31.40 -7.59 6.25
CA ILE A 475 -30.54 -7.15 5.15
C ILE A 475 -29.72 -8.34 4.63
N ASN A 476 -29.91 -8.69 3.36
CA ASN A 476 -29.09 -9.69 2.68
C ASN A 476 -27.59 -9.38 2.82
N ASN A 477 -26.79 -10.44 3.10
CA ASN A 477 -25.34 -10.38 3.36
C ASN A 477 -24.93 -9.70 4.68
N VAL A 478 -25.88 -9.37 5.56
CA VAL A 478 -25.62 -9.06 6.97
C VAL A 478 -25.89 -10.32 7.80
N ASN A 479 -24.91 -10.75 8.57
CA ASN A 479 -24.95 -11.97 9.36
C ASN A 479 -24.53 -11.68 10.81
N ASN A 480 -24.76 -12.65 11.70
CA ASN A 480 -24.30 -12.62 13.10
C ASN A 480 -24.63 -11.32 13.84
N THR A 481 -25.80 -10.73 13.56
CA THR A 481 -26.24 -9.53 14.26
C THR A 481 -26.50 -9.85 15.72
N ASN A 482 -25.91 -9.07 16.63
CA ASN A 482 -26.11 -9.22 18.07
C ASN A 482 -26.02 -7.86 18.80
N SER A 483 -26.64 -7.83 19.97
CA SER A 483 -26.57 -6.72 20.93
C SER A 483 -26.98 -7.23 22.32
N ILE A 484 -26.87 -6.37 23.33
CA ILE A 484 -27.39 -6.63 24.67
C ILE A 484 -28.91 -6.91 24.68
N ALA A 485 -29.65 -6.40 23.69
CA ALA A 485 -31.09 -6.59 23.61
C ALA A 485 -31.48 -8.05 23.36
N ASP A 486 -30.78 -8.78 22.48
CA ASP A 486 -31.06 -10.20 22.21
C ASP A 486 -30.88 -11.07 23.47
N ILE A 487 -29.89 -10.73 24.30
CA ILE A 487 -29.64 -11.40 25.59
C ILE A 487 -30.82 -11.17 26.54
N ILE A 488 -31.25 -9.92 26.71
CA ILE A 488 -32.38 -9.58 27.59
C ILE A 488 -33.70 -10.22 27.11
N VAL A 489 -33.99 -10.19 25.80
CA VAL A 489 -35.17 -10.87 25.22
C VAL A 489 -35.16 -12.35 25.53
N ARG A 490 -33.99 -13.00 25.41
CA ARG A 490 -33.85 -14.42 25.66
C ARG A 490 -34.03 -14.78 27.13
N MET A 491 -33.43 -14.01 28.04
CA MET A 491 -33.66 -14.21 29.47
C MET A 491 -35.14 -14.03 29.81
N ASN A 492 -35.81 -13.04 29.23
CA ASN A 492 -37.24 -12.83 29.43
C ASN A 492 -38.08 -14.00 28.88
N LYS A 493 -37.70 -14.60 27.75
CA LYS A 493 -38.33 -15.81 27.21
C LYS A 493 -38.19 -16.99 28.17
N ILE A 494 -37.04 -17.14 28.81
CA ILE A 494 -36.79 -18.23 29.77
C ILE A 494 -37.62 -18.02 31.05
N VAL A 495 -37.71 -16.79 31.58
CA VAL A 495 -38.43 -16.49 32.83
C VAL A 495 -39.93 -16.44 32.66
N SER A 496 -40.39 -15.86 31.57
CA SER A 496 -41.80 -15.47 31.40
C SER A 496 -42.46 -16.09 30.17
N GLY A 497 -41.74 -16.90 29.40
CA GLY A 497 -42.22 -17.49 28.15
C GLY A 497 -42.32 -16.50 26.97
N ASN A 498 -42.06 -15.22 27.19
CA ASN A 498 -42.28 -14.15 26.21
C ASN A 498 -40.98 -13.69 25.56
N GLU A 499 -40.91 -13.81 24.23
CA GLU A 499 -39.75 -13.39 23.41
C GLU A 499 -39.89 -11.91 22.99
N VAL A 500 -39.98 -11.02 23.97
CA VAL A 500 -40.10 -9.55 23.78
C VAL A 500 -39.25 -8.79 24.80
N ILE A 501 -38.97 -7.52 24.52
CA ILE A 501 -38.36 -6.60 25.48
C ILE A 501 -39.34 -6.33 26.64
N PRO A 502 -38.92 -6.49 27.91
CA PRO A 502 -39.76 -6.12 29.05
C PRO A 502 -40.16 -4.64 29.03
N SER A 503 -41.43 -4.33 29.26
CA SER A 503 -41.90 -2.94 29.33
C SER A 503 -41.56 -2.23 30.65
N SER A 504 -41.22 -2.98 31.70
CA SER A 504 -40.91 -2.47 33.04
C SER A 504 -39.40 -2.35 33.26
N THR A 505 -38.94 -1.15 33.59
CA THR A 505 -37.54 -0.87 33.97
C THR A 505 -37.07 -1.75 35.13
N MET A 506 -37.94 -2.04 36.11
CA MET A 506 -37.60 -2.92 37.23
C MET A 506 -37.27 -4.33 36.75
N LYS A 507 -38.04 -4.86 35.78
CA LYS A 507 -37.78 -6.19 35.23
C LYS A 507 -36.49 -6.22 34.42
N ILE A 508 -36.20 -5.17 33.64
CA ILE A 508 -34.93 -5.04 32.93
C ILE A 508 -33.76 -5.01 33.92
N ASN A 509 -33.83 -4.21 34.98
CA ASN A 509 -32.79 -4.13 36.00
C ASN A 509 -32.54 -5.48 36.70
N ASN A 510 -33.59 -6.25 36.99
CA ASN A 510 -33.45 -7.58 37.59
C ASN A 510 -32.73 -8.56 36.65
N LEU A 511 -33.06 -8.54 35.35
CA LEU A 511 -32.36 -9.37 34.37
C LEU A 511 -30.92 -8.89 34.17
N TRP A 512 -30.71 -7.57 34.18
CA TRP A 512 -29.40 -6.95 34.02
C TRP A 512 -28.45 -7.31 35.16
N PHE A 513 -28.94 -7.34 36.39
CA PHE A 513 -28.13 -7.70 37.56
C PHE A 513 -27.45 -9.07 37.41
N LEU A 514 -28.12 -10.02 36.75
CA LEU A 514 -27.56 -11.35 36.49
C LEU A 514 -26.43 -11.33 35.44
N LEU A 515 -26.37 -10.30 34.60
CA LEU A 515 -25.36 -10.13 33.55
C LEU A 515 -24.14 -9.34 34.04
N GLU A 516 -24.22 -8.70 35.20
CA GLU A 516 -23.11 -7.90 35.73
C GLU A 516 -21.90 -8.80 36.06
N GLY A 517 -20.73 -8.41 35.54
CA GLY A 517 -19.47 -9.16 35.74
C GLY A 517 -19.08 -10.09 34.59
N GLU A 518 -19.97 -10.34 33.62
CA GLU A 518 -19.68 -11.19 32.46
C GLU A 518 -18.81 -10.47 31.41
N GLU A 519 -17.69 -11.08 30.99
CA GLU A 519 -16.74 -10.50 30.01
C GLU A 519 -17.41 -10.13 28.68
N MET A 520 -18.36 -10.95 28.22
CA MET A 520 -19.08 -10.73 26.97
C MET A 520 -19.91 -9.44 27.00
N ILE A 521 -20.41 -9.03 28.18
CA ILE A 521 -21.27 -7.86 28.35
C ILE A 521 -20.45 -6.57 28.28
N ASN A 522 -19.22 -6.58 28.80
CA ASN A 522 -18.27 -5.46 28.71
C ASN A 522 -17.91 -5.10 27.25
N ASN A 523 -18.16 -5.99 26.30
CA ASN A 523 -17.97 -5.76 24.86
C ASN A 523 -19.20 -5.20 24.14
N MET A 524 -20.34 -5.10 24.84
CA MET A 524 -21.63 -4.68 24.29
C MET A 524 -22.19 -3.41 24.94
N VAL A 525 -21.79 -3.11 26.18
CA VAL A 525 -22.27 -1.96 26.95
C VAL A 525 -21.07 -1.29 27.62
N ASP A 526 -21.08 0.05 27.66
CA ASP A 526 -20.03 0.81 28.34
C ASP A 526 -20.15 0.70 29.87
N LEU A 527 -19.08 1.06 30.58
CA LEU A 527 -19.04 0.98 32.05
C LEU A 527 -20.10 1.85 32.73
N ASN A 528 -20.54 2.95 32.10
CA ASN A 528 -21.51 3.88 32.68
C ASN A 528 -22.97 3.54 32.33
N ASN A 529 -23.22 2.52 31.50
CA ASN A 529 -24.54 2.19 30.94
C ASN A 529 -25.22 3.38 30.24
N ASN A 530 -24.44 4.18 29.51
CA ASN A 530 -24.91 5.27 28.68
C ASN A 530 -24.73 4.98 27.19
N GLU A 531 -23.96 3.96 26.84
CA GLU A 531 -23.71 3.56 25.47
C GLU A 531 -23.82 2.04 25.32
N ALA A 532 -24.32 1.61 24.17
CA ALA A 532 -24.36 0.21 23.79
C ALA A 532 -23.84 0.01 22.37
N LEU A 533 -23.52 -1.23 22.03
CA LEU A 533 -22.96 -1.60 20.74
C LEU A 533 -23.82 -2.69 20.10
N ILE A 534 -24.32 -2.40 18.89
CA ILE A 534 -24.89 -3.42 18.01
C ILE A 534 -23.78 -3.86 17.05
N GLN A 535 -23.54 -5.16 16.94
CA GLN A 535 -22.53 -5.72 16.06
C GLN A 535 -23.18 -6.57 14.99
N ALA A 536 -22.58 -6.57 13.80
CA ALA A 536 -22.96 -7.46 12.71
C ALA A 536 -21.71 -7.80 11.87
N SER A 537 -21.78 -8.88 11.11
CA SER A 537 -20.70 -9.32 10.22
C SER A 537 -21.12 -9.24 8.76
N LEU A 538 -20.19 -8.82 7.91
CA LEU A 538 -20.30 -8.90 6.46
C LEU A 538 -19.31 -9.93 5.91
N ASP A 539 -19.66 -10.51 4.76
CA ASP A 539 -18.77 -11.39 4.00
C ASP A 539 -17.48 -10.64 3.59
N SER A 540 -16.32 -11.27 3.78
CA SER A 540 -15.01 -10.64 3.52
C SER A 540 -14.72 -10.38 2.04
N ASP A 541 -15.41 -11.09 1.14
CA ASP A 541 -15.29 -10.99 -0.33
C ASP A 541 -16.43 -10.17 -0.94
N LEU A 542 -17.24 -9.49 -0.09
CA LEU A 542 -18.31 -8.63 -0.57
C LEU A 542 -17.74 -7.45 -1.36
N SER A 543 -18.28 -7.20 -2.55
CA SER A 543 -17.81 -6.07 -3.36
C SER A 543 -18.10 -4.73 -2.68
N LEU A 544 -17.22 -3.75 -2.87
CA LEU A 544 -17.41 -2.38 -2.36
C LEU A 544 -18.75 -1.77 -2.82
N LYS A 545 -19.21 -2.10 -4.03
CA LYS A 545 -20.51 -1.63 -4.53
C LYS A 545 -21.68 -2.16 -3.69
N LYS A 546 -21.68 -3.46 -3.35
CA LYS A 546 -22.71 -4.05 -2.48
C LYS A 546 -22.61 -3.52 -1.05
N THR A 547 -21.38 -3.38 -0.54
CA THR A 547 -21.12 -2.82 0.79
C THR A 547 -21.70 -1.40 0.91
N LYS A 548 -21.51 -0.53 -0.10
CA LYS A 548 -22.10 0.82 -0.14
C LYS A 548 -23.63 0.80 -0.11
N VAL A 549 -24.28 -0.17 -0.76
CA VAL A 549 -25.74 -0.31 -0.72
C VAL A 549 -26.22 -0.69 0.68
N ILE A 550 -25.52 -1.61 1.35
CA ILE A 550 -25.85 -1.99 2.74
C ILE A 550 -25.67 -0.79 3.68
N VAL A 551 -24.51 -0.13 3.61
CA VAL A 551 -24.21 1.04 4.44
C VAL A 551 -25.23 2.17 4.22
N ALA A 552 -25.62 2.44 2.98
CA ALA A 552 -26.63 3.46 2.68
C ALA A 552 -28.00 3.14 3.30
N LYS A 553 -28.44 1.88 3.29
CA LYS A 553 -29.68 1.44 3.97
C LYS A 553 -29.61 1.65 5.47
N ILE A 554 -28.46 1.32 6.08
CA ILE A 554 -28.23 1.50 7.51
C ILE A 554 -28.21 2.99 7.88
N GLU A 555 -27.52 3.83 7.11
CA GLU A 555 -27.50 5.28 7.30
C GLU A 555 -28.91 5.91 7.15
N GLU A 556 -29.72 5.41 6.22
CA GLU A 556 -31.12 5.82 6.07
C GLU A 556 -31.96 5.46 7.30
N TYR A 557 -31.80 4.24 7.82
CA TYR A 557 -32.46 3.80 9.05
C TYR A 557 -32.05 4.69 10.25
N ILE A 558 -30.73 4.92 10.41
CA ILE A 558 -30.16 5.78 11.45
C ILE A 558 -30.75 7.19 11.39
N LYS A 559 -30.83 7.78 10.19
CA LYS A 559 -31.37 9.13 10.00
C LYS A 559 -32.84 9.23 10.38
N LYS A 560 -33.61 8.17 10.18
CA LYS A 560 -35.05 8.13 10.46
C LYS A 560 -35.38 7.89 11.94
N HIS A 561 -34.58 7.10 12.65
CA HIS A 561 -34.89 6.65 14.01
C HIS A 561 -34.03 7.31 15.11
N SER A 562 -32.91 7.96 14.77
CA SER A 562 -32.15 8.75 15.76
C SER A 562 -32.96 9.96 16.23
N ASN A 563 -33.03 10.16 17.55
CA ASN A 563 -33.77 11.23 18.20
C ASN A 563 -33.00 11.75 19.43
N GLU A 564 -33.62 12.61 20.26
CA GLU A 564 -32.95 13.18 21.44
C GLU A 564 -32.65 12.14 22.53
N SER A 565 -33.41 11.05 22.61
CA SER A 565 -33.24 9.99 23.61
C SER A 565 -32.26 8.89 23.19
N VAL A 566 -32.13 8.64 21.88
CA VAL A 566 -31.23 7.62 21.32
C VAL A 566 -30.58 8.12 20.04
N LYS A 567 -29.24 8.10 19.99
CA LYS A 567 -28.48 8.39 18.76
C LYS A 567 -27.70 7.18 18.30
N PHE A 568 -27.68 6.96 16.99
CA PHE A 568 -26.97 5.86 16.37
C PHE A 568 -25.80 6.36 15.52
N HIS A 569 -24.63 5.74 15.68
CA HIS A 569 -23.42 6.06 14.93
C HIS A 569 -22.84 4.80 14.30
N LEU A 570 -22.88 4.73 12.97
CA LEU A 570 -22.31 3.62 12.20
C LEU A 570 -20.79 3.70 12.17
N THR A 571 -20.13 2.56 12.38
CA THR A 571 -18.68 2.40 12.26
C THR A 571 -18.29 0.97 11.86
N GLY A 572 -16.99 0.68 11.88
CA GLY A 572 -16.40 -0.60 11.52
C GLY A 572 -15.65 -0.56 10.18
N MET A 573 -14.94 -1.66 9.89
CA MET A 573 -14.09 -1.78 8.70
C MET A 573 -14.82 -1.54 7.37
N PRO A 574 -16.10 -1.93 7.17
CA PRO A 574 -16.84 -1.62 5.96
C PRO A 574 -16.93 -0.12 5.67
N LEU A 575 -17.19 0.70 6.69
CA LEU A 575 -17.29 2.16 6.55
C LEU A 575 -15.91 2.78 6.29
N ILE A 576 -14.88 2.30 7.00
CA ILE A 576 -13.48 2.67 6.76
C ILE A 576 -13.09 2.38 5.31
N ASN A 577 -13.41 1.19 4.77
CA ASN A 577 -13.10 0.82 3.39
C ASN A 577 -13.82 1.69 2.35
N ILE A 578 -15.08 2.07 2.61
CA ILE A 578 -15.82 3.02 1.76
C ILE A 578 -15.15 4.40 1.75
N LYS A 579 -14.75 4.90 2.93
CA LYS A 579 -14.07 6.18 3.07
C LYS A 579 -12.68 6.15 2.46
N LEU A 580 -11.94 5.04 2.63
CA LEU A 580 -10.66 4.79 1.98
C LEU A 580 -10.79 4.90 0.47
N ASP A 581 -11.75 4.17 -0.13
CA ASP A 581 -12.03 4.18 -1.57
C ASP A 581 -12.30 5.58 -2.12
N ALA A 582 -13.19 6.35 -1.49
CA ALA A 582 -13.48 7.71 -1.92
C ALA A 582 -12.26 8.64 -1.81
N SER A 583 -11.50 8.50 -0.72
CA SER A 583 -10.35 9.36 -0.43
C SER A 583 -9.14 9.04 -1.31
N ILE A 584 -8.92 7.78 -1.71
CA ILE A 584 -7.88 7.38 -2.66
C ILE A 584 -8.15 8.02 -4.03
N VAL A 585 -9.38 7.94 -4.53
CA VAL A 585 -9.76 8.54 -5.82
C VAL A 585 -9.56 10.06 -5.79
N LYS A 586 -10.02 10.72 -4.73
CA LYS A 586 -9.83 12.16 -4.56
C LYS A 586 -8.35 12.51 -4.52
N SER A 587 -7.58 11.82 -3.68
CA SER A 587 -6.13 12.04 -3.53
C SER A 587 -5.40 11.92 -4.85
N GLN A 588 -5.76 10.91 -5.65
CA GLN A 588 -5.19 10.66 -6.96
C GLN A 588 -5.43 11.81 -7.93
N ILE A 589 -6.69 12.27 -8.04
CA ILE A 589 -7.02 13.36 -8.96
C ILE A 589 -6.24 14.63 -8.60
N PHE A 590 -6.21 14.99 -7.31
CA PHE A 590 -5.48 16.17 -6.87
C PHE A 590 -3.96 16.04 -7.06
N SER A 591 -3.35 14.91 -6.71
CA SER A 591 -1.91 14.72 -6.92
C SER A 591 -1.53 14.73 -8.41
N LEU A 592 -2.37 14.17 -9.28
CA LEU A 592 -2.14 14.21 -10.74
C LEU A 592 -2.23 15.63 -11.29
N ILE A 593 -3.24 16.40 -10.88
CA ILE A 593 -3.41 17.79 -11.32
C ILE A 593 -2.20 18.62 -10.88
N ILE A 594 -1.79 18.50 -9.62
CA ILE A 594 -0.64 19.23 -9.08
C ILE A 594 0.63 18.84 -9.85
N ALA A 595 0.90 17.55 -10.02
CA ALA A 595 2.06 17.08 -10.78
C ALA A 595 2.05 17.60 -12.23
N PHE A 596 0.91 17.49 -12.91
CA PHE A 596 0.76 17.93 -14.30
C PHE A 596 1.00 19.44 -14.45
N VAL A 597 0.39 20.26 -13.60
CA VAL A 597 0.55 21.73 -13.63
C VAL A 597 2.00 22.12 -13.31
N SER A 598 2.61 21.52 -12.28
CA SER A 598 4.00 21.81 -11.94
C SER A 598 4.96 21.41 -13.06
N ILE A 599 4.77 20.25 -13.69
CA ILE A 599 5.57 19.82 -14.85
C ILE A 599 5.36 20.76 -16.03
N LEU A 600 4.13 21.25 -16.28
CA LEU A 600 3.84 22.21 -17.34
C LEU A 600 4.62 23.51 -17.13
N ILE A 601 4.62 24.02 -15.90
CA ILE A 601 5.40 25.21 -15.55
C ILE A 601 6.89 24.99 -15.83
N ILE A 602 7.47 23.86 -15.38
CA ILE A 602 8.89 23.55 -15.65
C ILE A 602 9.17 23.48 -17.15
N MET A 603 8.30 22.82 -17.91
CA MET A 603 8.48 22.68 -19.36
C MET A 603 8.38 24.02 -20.09
N ILE A 604 7.48 24.91 -19.64
CA ILE A 604 7.38 26.28 -20.18
C ILE A 604 8.65 27.06 -19.86
N LEU A 605 9.17 26.96 -18.63
CA LEU A 605 10.40 27.64 -18.22
C LEU A 605 11.62 27.11 -18.99
N LEU A 606 11.75 25.79 -19.13
CA LEU A 606 12.83 25.13 -19.85
C LEU A 606 12.82 25.52 -21.34
N THR A 607 11.67 25.43 -22.00
CA THR A 607 11.54 25.72 -23.43
C THR A 607 11.43 27.22 -23.72
N ARG A 608 11.24 28.04 -22.68
CA ARG A 608 10.94 29.48 -22.77
C ARG A 608 9.78 29.79 -23.73
N SER A 609 8.82 28.88 -23.82
CA SER A 609 7.73 28.91 -24.79
C SER A 609 6.52 28.15 -24.27
N PHE A 610 5.34 28.78 -24.26
CA PHE A 610 4.11 28.11 -23.83
C PHE A 610 3.76 26.91 -24.71
N VAL A 611 3.84 27.08 -26.03
CA VAL A 611 3.58 26.02 -27.00
C VAL A 611 4.66 24.94 -26.94
N GLY A 612 5.94 25.33 -26.73
CA GLY A 612 7.03 24.38 -26.50
C GLY A 612 6.80 23.52 -25.25
N GLY A 613 6.30 24.13 -24.18
CA GLY A 613 5.93 23.45 -22.95
C GLY A 613 4.80 22.44 -23.15
N LEU A 614 3.72 22.84 -23.84
CA LEU A 614 2.61 21.94 -24.18
C LEU A 614 3.07 20.74 -25.01
N ILE A 615 3.90 20.96 -26.04
CA ILE A 615 4.45 19.89 -26.89
C ILE A 615 5.26 18.90 -26.05
N GLY A 616 6.07 19.38 -25.11
CA GLY A 616 6.90 18.52 -24.28
C GLY A 616 6.14 17.68 -23.25
N ILE A 617 4.91 18.06 -22.92
CA ILE A 617 4.03 17.27 -22.05
C ILE A 617 3.25 16.19 -22.79
N VAL A 618 3.11 16.28 -24.12
CA VAL A 618 2.34 15.29 -24.89
C VAL A 618 2.76 13.83 -24.60
N PRO A 619 4.06 13.48 -24.52
CA PRO A 619 4.47 12.12 -24.14
C PRO A 619 3.97 11.70 -22.75
N VAL A 620 3.96 12.61 -21.78
CA VAL A 620 3.47 12.34 -20.43
C VAL A 620 1.95 12.15 -20.44
N ALA A 621 1.21 13.02 -21.13
CA ALA A 621 -0.24 12.87 -21.28
C ALA A 621 -0.61 11.53 -21.94
N PHE A 622 0.13 11.13 -22.98
CA PHE A 622 -0.02 9.82 -23.61
C PHE A 622 0.19 8.67 -22.61
N THR A 623 1.24 8.72 -21.80
CA THR A 623 1.51 7.67 -20.81
C THR A 623 0.43 7.56 -19.73
N LEU A 624 -0.19 8.67 -19.35
CA LEU A 624 -1.27 8.69 -18.37
C LEU A 624 -2.55 8.07 -18.93
N ILE A 625 -2.88 8.36 -20.18
CA ILE A 625 -4.02 7.72 -20.85
C ILE A 625 -3.74 6.22 -20.97
N LEU A 626 -2.53 5.85 -21.39
CA LEU A 626 -2.10 4.47 -21.55
C LEU A 626 -2.22 3.67 -20.25
N ILE A 627 -1.71 4.18 -19.13
CA ILE A 627 -1.76 3.46 -17.86
C ILE A 627 -3.19 3.20 -17.39
N PHE A 628 -4.05 4.22 -17.38
CA PHE A 628 -5.44 4.04 -16.94
C PHE A 628 -6.24 3.14 -17.90
N GLY A 629 -5.94 3.22 -19.20
CA GLY A 629 -6.54 2.33 -20.18
C GLY A 629 -6.14 0.86 -19.96
N VAL A 630 -4.85 0.61 -19.77
CA VAL A 630 -4.32 -0.73 -19.49
C VAL A 630 -4.89 -1.27 -18.17
N MET A 631 -5.03 -0.44 -17.15
CA MET A 631 -5.64 -0.84 -15.87
C MET A 631 -7.05 -1.42 -16.08
N GLY A 632 -7.90 -0.75 -16.86
CA GLY A 632 -9.24 -1.26 -17.14
C GLY A 632 -9.24 -2.48 -18.07
N LEU A 633 -8.40 -2.51 -19.11
CA LEU A 633 -8.36 -3.62 -20.08
C LEU A 633 -7.85 -4.94 -19.47
N ILE A 634 -6.86 -4.88 -18.59
CA ILE A 634 -6.25 -6.06 -17.95
C ILE A 634 -6.86 -6.33 -16.56
N ASN A 635 -7.86 -5.55 -16.15
CA ASN A 635 -8.54 -5.66 -14.86
C ASN A 635 -7.58 -5.51 -13.65
N ILE A 636 -6.63 -4.58 -13.76
CA ILE A 636 -5.80 -4.13 -12.64
C ILE A 636 -6.60 -3.06 -11.91
N PRO A 637 -7.05 -3.31 -10.67
CA PRO A 637 -7.88 -2.37 -9.94
C PRO A 637 -7.07 -1.17 -9.47
N LEU A 638 -7.75 -0.05 -9.31
CA LEU A 638 -7.26 1.09 -8.56
C LEU A 638 -7.34 0.77 -7.05
N ASP A 639 -6.17 0.76 -6.43
CA ASP A 639 -5.88 0.53 -5.02
C ASP A 639 -4.87 1.58 -4.51
N ILE A 640 -4.42 1.45 -3.26
CA ILE A 640 -3.58 2.47 -2.63
C ILE A 640 -2.21 2.64 -3.32
N ALA A 641 -1.62 1.57 -3.84
CA ALA A 641 -0.31 1.61 -4.49
C ALA A 641 -0.44 2.04 -5.96
N THR A 642 -1.40 1.46 -6.68
CA THR A 642 -1.63 1.76 -8.11
C THR A 642 -2.10 3.19 -8.34
N ALA A 643 -2.76 3.82 -7.37
CA ALA A 643 -3.02 5.26 -7.41
C ALA A 643 -1.71 6.05 -7.64
N LEU A 644 -0.68 5.80 -6.85
CA LEU A 644 0.58 6.56 -6.93
C LEU A 644 1.26 6.50 -8.30
N VAL A 645 1.04 5.42 -9.06
CA VAL A 645 1.74 5.19 -10.33
C VAL A 645 1.57 6.34 -11.30
N GLY A 646 0.40 6.97 -11.38
CA GLY A 646 0.16 8.07 -12.31
C GLY A 646 1.09 9.28 -12.07
N SER A 647 1.08 9.85 -10.87
CA SER A 647 1.94 11.00 -10.51
C SER A 647 3.43 10.66 -10.58
N ILE A 648 3.81 9.45 -10.15
CA ILE A 648 5.21 8.98 -10.20
C ILE A 648 5.67 8.82 -11.65
N SER A 649 4.85 8.21 -12.50
CA SER A 649 5.17 8.02 -13.92
C SER A 649 5.31 9.35 -14.64
N MET A 650 4.55 10.40 -14.27
CA MET A 650 4.79 11.73 -14.83
C MET A 650 6.17 12.27 -14.44
N GLY A 651 6.55 12.16 -13.17
CA GLY A 651 7.81 12.67 -12.65
C GLY A 651 9.04 11.97 -13.24
N ILE A 652 9.01 10.64 -13.37
CA ILE A 652 10.11 9.86 -13.96
C ILE A 652 10.07 9.95 -15.50
N GLY A 653 8.87 9.89 -16.09
CA GLY A 653 8.69 9.81 -17.54
C GLY A 653 8.95 11.11 -18.30
N ILE A 654 8.76 12.27 -17.65
CA ILE A 654 9.01 13.58 -18.28
C ILE A 654 10.50 13.80 -18.61
N ASP A 655 11.40 13.15 -17.87
CA ASP A 655 12.85 13.28 -18.08
C ASP A 655 13.24 12.94 -19.52
N TYR A 656 12.59 11.95 -20.13
CA TYR A 656 12.81 11.60 -21.54
C TYR A 656 12.43 12.75 -22.48
N SER A 657 11.30 13.40 -22.26
CA SER A 657 10.89 14.59 -23.04
C SER A 657 11.87 15.75 -22.85
N ILE A 658 12.31 16.00 -21.61
CA ILE A 658 13.25 17.09 -21.27
C ILE A 658 14.57 16.89 -22.01
N HIS A 659 15.20 15.72 -21.86
CA HIS A 659 16.48 15.44 -22.51
C HIS A 659 16.37 15.46 -24.04
N PHE A 660 15.25 14.96 -24.57
CA PHE A 660 15.01 14.97 -26.02
C PHE A 660 14.89 16.40 -26.55
N ILE A 661 14.04 17.23 -25.94
CA ILE A 661 13.82 18.62 -26.37
C ILE A 661 15.10 19.45 -26.22
N GLU A 662 15.80 19.32 -25.10
CA GLU A 662 17.03 20.07 -24.84
C GLU A 662 18.11 19.73 -25.87
N ARG A 663 18.28 18.44 -26.21
CA ARG A 663 19.23 18.04 -27.26
C ARG A 663 18.79 18.55 -28.62
N PHE A 664 17.50 18.42 -28.96
CA PHE A 664 16.97 18.93 -30.21
C PHE A 664 17.19 20.44 -30.36
N ARG A 665 17.00 21.22 -29.29
CA ARG A 665 17.27 22.68 -29.27
C ARG A 665 18.73 23.02 -29.55
N LYS A 666 19.67 22.22 -29.06
CA LYS A 666 21.11 22.40 -29.34
C LYS A 666 21.50 22.02 -30.76
N GLU A 667 20.90 20.96 -31.30
CA GLU A 667 21.19 20.50 -32.67
C GLU A 667 20.52 21.39 -33.73
N ILE A 668 19.27 21.82 -33.52
CA ILE A 668 18.56 22.69 -34.46
C ILE A 668 19.19 24.09 -34.60
N ALA A 669 19.99 24.51 -33.62
CA ALA A 669 20.77 25.73 -33.72
C ALA A 669 21.91 25.62 -34.74
N LYS A 670 22.38 24.39 -35.02
CA LYS A 670 23.55 24.09 -35.85
C LYS A 670 23.21 23.57 -37.25
N THR A 671 22.06 22.93 -37.42
CA THR A 671 21.70 22.22 -38.66
C THR A 671 20.19 22.29 -38.96
N ASP A 672 19.75 21.69 -40.07
CA ASP A 672 18.34 21.63 -40.46
C ASP A 672 17.54 20.67 -39.56
N LYS A 673 16.20 20.79 -39.59
CA LYS A 673 15.29 20.01 -38.73
C LYS A 673 15.50 18.50 -38.82
N LYS A 674 15.68 17.96 -40.02
CA LYS A 674 15.75 16.51 -40.23
C LYS A 674 17.08 15.97 -39.71
N THR A 675 18.17 16.68 -39.99
CA THR A 675 19.50 16.34 -39.48
C THR A 675 19.59 16.50 -37.97
N ALA A 676 19.01 17.57 -37.41
CA ALA A 676 18.95 17.80 -35.97
C ALA A 676 18.16 16.69 -35.24
N LEU A 677 17.02 16.26 -35.78
CA LEU A 677 16.25 15.13 -35.24
C LEU A 677 17.02 13.82 -35.35
N LYS A 678 17.67 13.54 -36.48
CA LYS A 678 18.51 12.34 -36.64
C LYS A 678 19.65 12.30 -35.63
N ALA A 679 20.33 13.43 -35.41
CA ALA A 679 21.37 13.56 -34.39
C ALA A 679 20.82 13.34 -32.98
N THR A 680 19.65 13.91 -32.67
CA THR A 680 18.98 13.76 -31.36
C THR A 680 18.58 12.31 -31.09
N LEU A 681 17.99 11.62 -32.07
CA LEU A 681 17.58 10.22 -31.96
C LEU A 681 18.78 9.29 -31.80
N ASN A 682 19.87 9.51 -32.54
CA ASN A 682 21.06 8.66 -32.48
C ASN A 682 21.89 8.85 -31.21
N THR A 683 21.75 9.99 -30.52
CA THR A 683 22.45 10.27 -29.27
C THR A 683 21.52 10.07 -28.08
N THR A 684 20.65 11.04 -27.82
CA THR A 684 19.71 11.01 -26.69
C THR A 684 18.69 9.88 -26.80
N GLY A 685 18.22 9.52 -28.00
CA GLY A 685 17.29 8.40 -28.17
C GLY A 685 17.88 7.05 -27.70
N LYS A 686 19.16 6.80 -28.00
CA LYS A 686 19.90 5.63 -27.49
C LYS A 686 20.00 5.65 -25.95
N ALA A 687 20.31 6.82 -25.37
CA ALA A 687 20.39 6.98 -23.91
C ALA A 687 19.02 6.76 -23.24
N ILE A 688 17.93 7.28 -23.81
CA ILE A 688 16.56 7.07 -23.34
C ILE A 688 16.22 5.57 -23.36
N PHE A 689 16.55 4.85 -24.43
CA PHE A 689 16.27 3.42 -24.54
C PHE A 689 17.01 2.60 -23.47
N ILE A 690 18.29 2.88 -23.22
CA ILE A 690 19.06 2.20 -22.17
C ILE A 690 18.48 2.51 -20.79
N ASN A 691 18.17 3.78 -20.52
CA ASN A 691 17.58 4.17 -19.24
C ASN A 691 16.21 3.50 -19.03
N MET A 692 15.38 3.45 -20.07
CA MET A 692 14.10 2.75 -20.07
C MET A 692 14.29 1.27 -19.69
N LEU A 693 15.26 0.55 -20.27
CA LEU A 693 15.52 -0.85 -19.93
C LEU A 693 15.97 -1.03 -18.47
N VAL A 694 16.82 -0.13 -17.97
CA VAL A 694 17.28 -0.14 -16.57
C VAL A 694 16.09 0.03 -15.63
N VAL A 695 15.27 1.06 -15.86
CA VAL A 695 14.12 1.37 -14.99
C VAL A 695 13.06 0.26 -15.06
N ILE A 696 12.71 -0.23 -16.25
CA ILE A 696 11.78 -1.36 -16.43
C ILE A 696 12.27 -2.56 -15.64
N SER A 697 13.53 -2.95 -15.84
CA SER A 697 14.07 -4.15 -15.19
C SER A 697 14.07 -4.01 -13.67
N GLY A 698 14.31 -2.79 -13.16
CA GLY A 698 14.25 -2.52 -11.74
C GLY A 698 12.84 -2.69 -11.16
N PHE A 699 11.83 -2.14 -11.81
CA PHE A 699 10.43 -2.28 -11.36
C PHE A 699 9.83 -3.66 -11.65
N CYS A 700 10.30 -4.38 -12.67
CA CYS A 700 9.87 -5.75 -12.95
C CYS A 700 10.20 -6.71 -11.80
N VAL A 701 11.22 -6.44 -10.98
CA VAL A 701 11.53 -7.25 -9.79
C VAL A 701 10.36 -7.27 -8.81
N LEU A 702 9.55 -6.19 -8.73
CA LEU A 702 8.38 -6.15 -7.86
C LEU A 702 7.28 -7.14 -8.26
N VAL A 703 7.31 -7.71 -9.47
CA VAL A 703 6.38 -8.79 -9.87
C VAL A 703 6.50 -10.00 -8.93
N PHE A 704 7.67 -10.19 -8.32
CA PHE A 704 7.94 -11.24 -7.35
C PHE A 704 7.61 -10.88 -5.89
N ALA A 705 7.18 -9.64 -5.60
CA ALA A 705 6.80 -9.21 -4.26
C ALA A 705 5.69 -10.09 -3.67
N ASN A 706 5.61 -10.28 -2.36
CA ASN A 706 4.51 -11.04 -1.76
C ASN A 706 3.18 -10.26 -1.81
N LEU A 707 3.25 -8.94 -1.67
CA LEU A 707 2.08 -8.08 -1.71
C LEU A 707 1.67 -7.78 -3.17
N VAL A 708 0.42 -8.14 -3.51
CA VAL A 708 -0.16 -7.94 -4.84
C VAL A 708 -0.16 -6.47 -5.29
N PRO A 709 -0.43 -5.46 -4.43
CA PRO A 709 -0.33 -4.06 -4.81
C PRO A 709 1.07 -3.67 -5.33
N LEU A 710 2.14 -4.21 -4.75
CA LEU A 710 3.52 -3.99 -5.20
C LEU A 710 3.79 -4.64 -6.56
N ARG A 711 3.27 -5.85 -6.80
CA ARG A 711 3.36 -6.51 -8.13
C ARG A 711 2.72 -5.65 -9.21
N ARG A 712 1.49 -5.19 -8.96
CA ARG A 712 0.75 -4.33 -9.88
C ARG A 712 1.49 -3.02 -10.12
N PHE A 713 2.00 -2.42 -9.05
CA PHE A 713 2.80 -1.20 -9.12
C PHE A 713 4.00 -1.36 -10.07
N GLY A 714 4.79 -2.42 -9.91
CA GLY A 714 5.93 -2.72 -10.79
C GLY A 714 5.56 -2.91 -12.25
N ILE A 715 4.47 -3.65 -12.52
CA ILE A 715 3.94 -3.86 -13.88
C ILE A 715 3.52 -2.53 -14.51
N LEU A 716 2.74 -1.72 -13.79
CA LEU A 716 2.23 -0.46 -14.32
C LEU A 716 3.36 0.55 -14.58
N ILE A 717 4.34 0.68 -13.67
CA ILE A 717 5.52 1.53 -13.91
C ILE A 717 6.31 1.02 -15.12
N SER A 718 6.49 -0.29 -15.28
CA SER A 718 7.20 -0.84 -16.44
C SER A 718 6.51 -0.45 -17.75
N ILE A 719 5.18 -0.57 -17.81
CA ILE A 719 4.37 -0.19 -18.97
C ILE A 719 4.45 1.32 -19.22
N THR A 720 4.40 2.14 -18.16
CA THR A 720 4.48 3.59 -18.32
C THR A 720 5.84 4.02 -18.84
N MET A 721 6.94 3.41 -18.38
CA MET A 721 8.28 3.73 -18.88
C MET A 721 8.45 3.38 -20.37
N ILE A 722 7.90 2.25 -20.83
CA ILE A 722 7.82 1.93 -22.26
C ILE A 722 7.03 3.02 -23.00
N GLY A 723 5.86 3.39 -22.47
CA GLY A 723 5.03 4.45 -23.02
C GLY A 723 5.75 5.80 -23.08
N SER A 724 6.56 6.15 -22.07
CA SER A 724 7.24 7.44 -21.96
C SER A 724 8.38 7.50 -22.96
N ALA A 725 9.17 6.42 -23.07
CA ALA A 725 10.24 6.33 -24.06
C ALA A 725 9.68 6.36 -25.49
N PHE A 726 8.58 5.64 -25.75
CA PHE A 726 7.86 5.69 -27.01
C PHE A 726 7.33 7.10 -27.31
N GLY A 727 6.73 7.75 -26.31
CA GLY A 727 6.22 9.11 -26.45
C GLY A 727 7.32 10.13 -26.77
N ALA A 728 8.43 10.08 -26.05
CA ALA A 728 9.55 10.99 -26.25
C ALA A 728 10.28 10.76 -27.59
N THR A 729 10.38 9.52 -28.07
CA THR A 729 11.13 9.21 -29.31
C THR A 729 10.26 9.25 -30.56
N VAL A 730 9.03 8.73 -30.51
CA VAL A 730 8.14 8.62 -31.67
C VAL A 730 7.18 9.80 -31.74
N ILE A 731 6.38 10.03 -30.70
CA ILE A 731 5.33 11.06 -30.73
C ILE A 731 5.95 12.45 -30.89
N LEU A 732 6.95 12.77 -30.06
CA LEU A 732 7.59 14.07 -30.07
C LEU A 732 8.33 14.33 -31.39
N SER A 733 9.08 13.35 -31.92
CA SER A 733 9.73 13.48 -33.24
C SER A 733 8.72 13.77 -34.34
N SER A 734 7.62 13.02 -34.39
CA SER A 734 6.58 13.20 -35.41
C SER A 734 5.88 14.56 -35.33
N ILE A 735 5.65 15.07 -34.12
CA ILE A 735 5.11 16.42 -33.90
C ILE A 735 6.12 17.46 -34.39
N LEU A 736 7.39 17.36 -33.99
CA LEU A 736 8.44 18.31 -34.36
C LEU A 736 8.71 18.36 -35.87
N VAL A 737 8.62 17.23 -36.58
CA VAL A 737 8.68 17.19 -38.05
C VAL A 737 7.50 17.90 -38.69
N SER A 738 6.30 17.73 -38.14
CA SER A 738 5.04 18.23 -38.73
C SER A 738 4.85 19.75 -38.57
N ILE A 739 5.51 20.35 -37.59
CA ILE A 739 5.40 21.78 -37.31
C ILE A 739 6.26 22.60 -38.29
N LYS A 740 5.61 23.46 -39.09
CA LYS A 740 6.27 24.30 -40.11
C LYS A 740 7.22 25.38 -39.52
N LYS A 741 6.83 26.08 -38.44
CA LYS A 741 7.61 27.18 -37.83
C LYS A 741 8.50 26.68 -36.67
N ASN A 742 9.72 27.20 -36.51
CA ASN A 742 10.52 26.87 -35.30
C ASN A 742 9.89 27.55 -34.07
N ILE A 743 9.46 26.74 -33.10
CA ILE A 743 8.79 27.18 -31.87
C ILE A 743 9.79 27.47 -30.75
N PHE A 744 11.02 26.95 -30.85
CA PHE A 744 12.08 27.18 -29.89
C PHE A 744 12.90 28.42 -30.28
N LYS A 745 13.10 29.35 -29.34
CA LYS A 745 14.03 30.46 -29.51
C LYS A 745 15.46 29.91 -29.67
N LYS A 746 16.22 30.40 -30.67
CA LYS A 746 17.65 30.09 -30.81
C LYS A 746 18.36 30.59 -29.56
N GLU A 747 19.05 29.72 -28.84
CA GLU A 747 20.05 30.15 -27.87
C GLU A 747 21.24 30.68 -28.67
N VAL A 748 21.60 31.94 -28.44
CA VAL A 748 22.87 32.50 -28.89
C VAL A 748 23.94 31.75 -28.10
N ALA A 749 24.83 31.06 -28.79
CA ALA A 749 25.99 30.45 -28.16
C ALA A 749 26.92 31.60 -27.76
N ASP A 750 26.96 31.93 -26.47
CA ASP A 750 28.10 32.67 -25.93
C ASP A 750 29.26 31.67 -25.85
N GLU A 751 30.35 31.99 -26.56
CA GLU A 751 31.59 31.22 -26.70
C GLU A 751 32.31 30.95 -25.38
#